data_AF-A0A3A9ST16-F1
#
_entry.id   AF-A0A3A9ST16-F1
#
_cell.length_a   1.000
_cell.length_b   1.000
_cell.length_c   1.000
_cell.angle_alpha   90.00
_cell.angle_beta   90.00
_cell.angle_gamma   90.00
#
_symmetry.space_group_name_H-M   'P 1'
#
loop_
_entity.id
_entity.type
_entity.pdbx_description
1 polymer ?
#
loop_
_entity_poly.entity_id
_entity_poly.type
_entity_poly.pdbx_seq_one_letter_code
_entity_poly.pdbx_strand_id
1 'polypeptide(L)'
;MNTEKHFDVLIVVTPADCERLLPLYPRLVANFDYGNLCFIGSAGVGDLVKSSAIADRAGWVDENDIVPFDDVHACMTRRLEPILQGKALPRGVTGWYYQQFLKMQYSAICKDEYYMVWDGDTIPCRKINMFSTESGQPYLDLKHEHHPEYFETMGKLLPGFGKVIERSFISEHMLFKCDIMRGLIADIEKNDSIPGVKFWEKIINAIEPEKIYDSAFSEFETYGTYVALKHPSVYRLREWHSFRLGGSFYEIDTITDGDFSWLGVDFDAISFEKGQTVLEENKGYFDNPEVQAKISARKLLQAAQMEYKDGYKEVWEDDAAAAAANVRAGSYGTGRGAEDKTLIVVATHNEPDLVKRNLDSIQDTLKPESYKVVAVDKDAGFVAACNQAVKASVGTEFEGADVFLLSSDTCLVYDSLYFLRQALYAEDDIGAVGCLSNCAANKQQMDVVFDTVDEYIKFGEKVNVPTANPCLERVRLSSFAMLIRRNVWDEIGGLDEDFAPGYYADDALSLEILKKGYRLEIVRNSFIYCEGSQGGADADFDDALEEQHQLFLQKYGFDISQYAYASGTVISQIPYGPNDRFAVLHFGCGLGSELKAIRSLFPYSDLYGVETNGKLFDIVRKTEKVFAGIDELLEFIDVQFFNVLIVENDTLAEMDQEERNILGALMMPNPVVIVGNDRLENFPYEKIKLIIWGMDNTFWQGVRNEGEVILPMSNADLVKNAADHGVVSSVFARDDEAAVFEELEGARVADMFVFNTISPDASVAMVADKIRMMGLEPSDVLFVDADPETLIAVKELMEDAMTADTDIIPYLANFFAKTKATDIEHSKLAYYNELQEK
;
A
#
# COMPACT_ATOMS: atom_id res chain seq x y z
N MET A 1 -6.26 -27.68 -19.11
CA MET A 1 -5.18 -26.98 -19.82
C MET A 1 -5.75 -26.50 -21.13
N ASN A 2 -5.80 -25.18 -21.34
CA ASN A 2 -6.43 -24.58 -22.52
C ASN A 2 -5.50 -24.82 -23.73
N THR A 3 -5.88 -25.74 -24.61
CA THR A 3 -5.08 -26.26 -25.74
C THR A 3 -5.02 -25.32 -26.96
N GLU A 4 -5.31 -24.02 -26.81
CA GLU A 4 -5.49 -23.10 -27.95
C GLU A 4 -4.33 -22.11 -28.18
N LYS A 5 -3.40 -21.94 -27.23
CA LYS A 5 -2.30 -20.96 -27.38
C LYS A 5 -1.04 -21.66 -27.90
N HIS A 6 -0.64 -21.33 -29.12
CA HIS A 6 0.59 -21.81 -29.75
C HIS A 6 1.51 -20.63 -30.10
N PHE A 7 2.80 -20.72 -29.75
CA PHE A 7 3.83 -19.75 -30.11
C PHE A 7 5.24 -20.33 -30.00
N ASP A 8 6.18 -19.74 -30.74
CA ASP A 8 7.59 -20.10 -30.70
C ASP A 8 8.29 -19.54 -29.44
N VAL A 9 9.22 -20.34 -28.92
CA VAL A 9 10.15 -19.95 -27.83
C VAL A 9 11.51 -19.66 -28.43
N LEU A 10 11.87 -18.38 -28.48
CA LEU A 10 13.09 -17.86 -29.06
C LEU A 10 14.28 -18.03 -28.14
N ILE A 11 15.36 -18.56 -28.69
CA ILE A 11 16.63 -18.70 -28.01
C ILE A 11 17.70 -18.03 -28.88
N VAL A 12 18.17 -16.85 -28.46
CA VAL A 12 19.21 -16.10 -29.18
C VAL A 12 20.57 -16.50 -28.63
N VAL A 13 21.41 -17.15 -29.45
CA VAL A 13 22.66 -17.77 -28.96
C VAL A 13 23.79 -17.72 -29.96
N THR A 14 25.02 -17.79 -29.46
CA THR A 14 26.20 -18.05 -30.28
C THR A 14 26.38 -19.55 -30.53
N PRO A 15 27.10 -19.98 -31.58
CA PRO A 15 27.40 -21.40 -31.80
C PRO A 15 28.09 -22.06 -30.59
N ALA A 16 29.01 -21.37 -29.92
CA ALA A 16 29.74 -21.91 -28.78
C ALA A 16 28.82 -22.11 -27.55
N ASP A 17 27.93 -21.14 -27.28
CA ASP A 17 27.00 -21.25 -26.16
C ASP A 17 25.90 -22.29 -26.46
N CYS A 18 25.45 -22.38 -27.72
CA CYS A 18 24.52 -23.41 -28.18
C CYS A 18 25.10 -24.82 -28.02
N GLU A 19 26.33 -25.06 -28.49
CA GLU A 19 27.01 -26.36 -28.36
C GLU A 19 27.18 -26.75 -26.89
N ARG A 20 27.58 -25.80 -26.04
CA ARG A 20 27.77 -26.01 -24.61
C ARG A 20 26.52 -26.49 -23.88
N LEU A 21 25.33 -25.98 -24.26
CA LEU A 21 24.08 -26.26 -23.54
C LEU A 21 23.11 -27.17 -24.29
N LEU A 22 23.46 -27.58 -25.49
CA LEU A 22 22.73 -28.55 -26.30
C LEU A 22 22.32 -29.81 -25.52
N PRO A 23 23.14 -30.38 -24.60
CA PRO A 23 22.75 -31.53 -23.80
C PRO A 23 21.53 -31.28 -22.88
N LEU A 24 21.29 -30.05 -22.45
CA LEU A 24 20.20 -29.69 -21.53
C LEU A 24 18.94 -29.16 -22.23
N TYR A 25 19.02 -28.76 -23.51
CA TYR A 25 17.86 -28.27 -24.26
C TYR A 25 16.70 -29.28 -24.45
N PRO A 26 16.88 -30.62 -24.45
CA PRO A 26 15.74 -31.54 -24.35
C PRO A 26 14.82 -31.25 -23.14
N ARG A 27 15.39 -30.70 -22.06
CA ARG A 27 14.67 -30.31 -20.85
C ARG A 27 13.85 -29.04 -21.04
N LEU A 28 14.31 -28.09 -21.86
CA LEU A 28 13.48 -26.97 -22.31
C LEU A 28 12.24 -27.50 -23.05
N VAL A 29 12.44 -28.36 -24.05
CA VAL A 29 11.34 -28.94 -24.84
C VAL A 29 10.34 -29.69 -23.95
N ALA A 30 10.80 -30.40 -22.91
CA ALA A 30 9.95 -31.16 -22.01
C ALA A 30 9.11 -30.30 -21.04
N ASN A 31 9.53 -29.07 -20.75
CA ASN A 31 8.90 -28.19 -19.77
C ASN A 31 8.05 -27.07 -20.37
N PHE A 32 7.94 -27.00 -21.70
CA PHE A 32 7.09 -26.07 -22.45
C PHE A 32 6.03 -26.79 -23.29
N ASP A 33 4.77 -26.43 -23.07
CA ASP A 33 3.63 -27.03 -23.77
C ASP A 33 3.05 -26.13 -24.90
N TYR A 34 3.67 -24.98 -25.22
CA TYR A 34 3.11 -23.97 -26.13
C TYR A 34 3.55 -24.09 -27.60
N GLY A 35 4.72 -24.64 -27.90
CA GLY A 35 5.19 -24.67 -29.29
C GLY A 35 6.58 -25.28 -29.46
N ASN A 36 7.29 -24.83 -30.48
CA ASN A 36 8.65 -25.27 -30.79
C ASN A 36 9.67 -24.23 -30.32
N LEU A 37 10.92 -24.69 -30.12
CA LEU A 37 12.04 -23.80 -29.91
C LEU A 37 12.43 -23.16 -31.25
N CYS A 38 12.77 -21.87 -31.26
CA CYS A 38 13.25 -21.15 -32.43
C CYS A 38 14.60 -20.53 -32.10
N PHE A 39 15.68 -21.15 -32.60
CA PHE A 39 17.03 -20.62 -32.39
C PHE A 39 17.32 -19.48 -33.36
N ILE A 40 17.83 -18.37 -32.83
CA ILE A 40 18.28 -17.23 -33.62
C ILE A 40 19.78 -17.10 -33.44
N GLY A 41 20.51 -17.10 -34.57
CA GLY A 41 21.95 -16.94 -34.58
C GLY A 41 22.54 -17.21 -35.95
N SER A 42 23.86 -17.17 -36.06
CA SER A 42 24.58 -17.50 -37.31
C SER A 42 24.27 -18.92 -37.83
N ALA A 43 24.60 -19.19 -39.10
CA ALA A 43 24.43 -20.50 -39.74
C ALA A 43 24.98 -21.70 -38.93
N GLY A 44 26.05 -21.49 -38.14
CA GLY A 44 26.61 -22.53 -37.27
C GLY A 44 25.64 -22.99 -36.17
N VAL A 45 24.76 -22.12 -35.67
CA VAL A 45 23.68 -22.49 -34.75
C VAL A 45 22.67 -23.40 -35.46
N GLY A 46 22.33 -23.07 -36.71
CA GLY A 46 21.42 -23.88 -37.51
C GLY A 46 21.93 -25.30 -37.75
N ASP A 47 23.23 -25.47 -37.99
CA ASP A 47 23.84 -26.79 -38.17
C ASP A 47 23.82 -27.61 -36.87
N LEU A 48 24.13 -26.98 -35.72
CA LEU A 48 24.06 -27.61 -34.40
C LEU A 48 22.64 -28.08 -34.09
N VAL A 49 21.64 -27.21 -34.23
CA VAL A 49 20.23 -27.54 -33.93
C VAL A 49 19.73 -28.67 -34.82
N LYS A 50 20.01 -28.64 -36.13
CA LYS A 50 19.60 -29.71 -37.07
C LYS A 50 20.23 -31.07 -36.78
N SER A 51 21.42 -31.08 -36.19
CA SER A 51 22.14 -32.30 -35.82
C SER A 51 21.83 -32.81 -34.41
N SER A 52 21.03 -32.07 -33.64
CA SER A 52 20.76 -32.32 -32.23
C SER A 52 19.57 -33.26 -31.99
N ALA A 53 19.43 -33.73 -30.75
CA ALA A 53 18.29 -34.54 -30.31
C ALA A 53 16.94 -33.79 -30.30
N ILE A 54 16.96 -32.44 -30.40
CA ILE A 54 15.75 -31.60 -30.38
C ILE A 54 15.31 -31.16 -31.78
N ALA A 55 15.95 -31.64 -32.85
CA ALA A 55 15.72 -31.18 -34.23
C ALA A 55 14.24 -31.24 -34.67
N ASP A 56 13.47 -32.21 -34.18
CA ASP A 56 12.03 -32.33 -34.52
C ASP A 56 11.13 -31.30 -33.81
N ARG A 57 11.66 -30.62 -32.78
CA ARG A 57 10.96 -29.63 -31.94
C ARG A 57 11.67 -28.27 -31.91
N ALA A 58 12.66 -28.07 -32.79
CA ALA A 58 13.47 -26.87 -32.84
C ALA A 58 13.71 -26.40 -34.29
N GLY A 59 13.48 -25.12 -34.54
CA GLY A 59 13.80 -24.43 -35.78
C GLY A 59 15.01 -23.51 -35.63
N TRP A 60 15.47 -22.94 -36.76
CA TRP A 60 16.53 -21.94 -36.79
C TRP A 60 16.20 -20.82 -37.78
N VAL A 61 16.53 -19.59 -37.40
CA VAL A 61 16.45 -18.38 -38.23
C VAL A 61 17.81 -17.69 -38.23
N ASP A 62 18.30 -17.29 -39.41
CA ASP A 62 19.54 -16.52 -39.52
C ASP A 62 19.33 -15.13 -38.91
N GLU A 63 20.20 -14.76 -37.97
CA GLU A 63 20.17 -13.46 -37.30
C GLU A 63 20.21 -12.28 -38.30
N ASN A 64 20.92 -12.43 -39.43
CA ASN A 64 21.06 -11.37 -40.42
C ASN A 64 19.80 -11.15 -41.27
N ASP A 65 18.89 -12.13 -41.30
CA ASP A 65 17.58 -11.97 -41.96
C ASP A 65 16.60 -11.14 -41.11
N ILE A 66 16.88 -10.99 -39.80
CA ILE A 66 16.08 -10.18 -38.88
C ILE A 66 16.67 -8.77 -38.77
N VAL A 67 17.93 -8.66 -38.35
CA VAL A 67 18.68 -7.41 -38.27
C VAL A 67 20.10 -7.68 -38.79
N PRO A 68 20.60 -7.01 -39.84
CA PRO A 68 21.97 -7.24 -40.30
C PRO A 68 23.01 -6.82 -39.23
N PHE A 69 23.87 -7.74 -38.79
CA PHE A 69 24.86 -7.45 -37.74
C PHE A 69 25.80 -6.30 -38.13
N ASP A 70 26.29 -6.32 -39.38
CA ASP A 70 27.29 -5.35 -39.85
C ASP A 70 26.73 -3.91 -39.88
N ASP A 71 25.42 -3.75 -40.12
CA ASP A 71 24.75 -2.43 -40.06
C ASP A 71 24.74 -1.89 -38.62
N VAL A 72 24.39 -2.74 -37.65
CA VAL A 72 24.39 -2.39 -36.22
C VAL A 72 25.81 -2.09 -35.76
N HIS A 73 26.79 -2.91 -36.16
CA HIS A 73 28.19 -2.72 -35.82
C HIS A 73 28.75 -1.41 -36.39
N ALA A 74 28.39 -1.06 -37.64
CA ALA A 74 28.76 0.20 -38.25
C ALA A 74 28.10 1.40 -37.57
N CYS A 75 26.83 1.28 -37.14
CA CYS A 75 26.14 2.31 -36.39
C CYS A 75 26.82 2.57 -35.02
N MET A 76 27.08 1.52 -34.25
CA MET A 76 27.79 1.63 -32.98
C MET A 76 29.21 2.18 -33.16
N THR A 77 29.95 1.71 -34.18
CA THR A 77 31.30 2.21 -34.46
C THR A 77 31.30 3.72 -34.72
N ARG A 78 30.32 4.23 -35.48
CA ARG A 78 30.15 5.68 -35.69
C ARG A 78 29.81 6.41 -34.39
N ARG A 79 28.87 5.88 -33.59
CA ARG A 79 28.48 6.49 -32.31
C ARG A 79 29.64 6.61 -31.33
N LEU A 80 30.54 5.63 -31.34
CA LEU A 80 31.67 5.51 -30.41
C LEU A 80 32.99 6.06 -30.96
N GLU A 81 33.00 6.65 -32.16
CA GLU A 81 34.19 7.28 -32.74
C GLU A 81 34.91 8.24 -31.76
N PRO A 82 34.22 9.08 -30.96
CA PRO A 82 34.87 9.97 -30.00
C PRO A 82 35.70 9.26 -28.92
N ILE A 83 35.33 8.03 -28.54
CA ILE A 83 35.96 7.29 -27.44
C ILE A 83 36.85 6.14 -27.90
N LEU A 84 36.69 5.66 -29.15
CA LEU A 84 37.49 4.57 -29.70
C LEU A 84 38.95 4.96 -29.96
N GLN A 85 39.24 6.26 -30.13
CA GLN A 85 40.59 6.78 -30.37
C GLN A 85 41.34 6.04 -31.52
N GLY A 86 40.60 5.65 -32.57
CA GLY A 86 41.14 4.93 -33.72
C GLY A 86 41.29 3.41 -33.54
N LYS A 87 40.85 2.83 -32.42
CA LYS A 87 40.75 1.37 -32.24
C LYS A 87 39.46 0.83 -32.84
N ALA A 88 39.49 -0.42 -33.32
CA ALA A 88 38.28 -1.11 -33.77
C ALA A 88 37.38 -1.48 -32.58
N LEU A 89 36.07 -1.32 -32.74
CA LEU A 89 35.08 -1.74 -31.74
C LEU A 89 35.08 -3.27 -31.61
N PRO A 90 35.24 -3.84 -30.41
CA PRO A 90 35.12 -5.28 -30.24
C PRO A 90 33.72 -5.77 -30.62
N ARG A 91 33.63 -6.83 -31.43
CA ARG A 91 32.34 -7.42 -31.86
C ARG A 91 31.44 -7.81 -30.68
N GLY A 92 32.02 -8.21 -29.55
CA GLY A 92 31.27 -8.59 -28.35
C GLY A 92 30.43 -7.46 -27.75
N VAL A 93 30.91 -6.21 -27.82
CA VAL A 93 30.16 -5.03 -27.34
C VAL A 93 28.91 -4.84 -28.20
N THR A 94 29.05 -4.96 -29.53
CA THR A 94 27.91 -4.96 -30.44
C THR A 94 27.01 -6.16 -30.21
N GLY A 95 27.58 -7.34 -30.00
CA GLY A 95 26.84 -8.58 -29.77
C GLY A 95 25.88 -8.52 -28.58
N TRP A 96 26.19 -7.74 -27.54
CA TRP A 96 25.29 -7.56 -26.41
C TRP A 96 23.98 -6.84 -26.81
N TYR A 97 24.07 -5.65 -27.38
CA TYR A 97 22.89 -4.90 -27.85
C TYR A 97 22.19 -5.57 -29.03
N TYR A 98 22.95 -6.22 -29.90
CA TYR A 98 22.41 -6.91 -31.07
C TYR A 98 21.40 -7.99 -30.69
N GLN A 99 21.65 -8.75 -29.63
CA GLN A 99 20.70 -9.74 -29.12
C GLN A 99 19.37 -9.11 -28.71
N GLN A 100 19.42 -7.95 -28.03
CA GLN A 100 18.23 -7.19 -27.65
C GLN A 100 17.40 -6.79 -28.89
N PHE A 101 18.08 -6.33 -29.94
CA PHE A 101 17.42 -5.89 -31.17
C PHE A 101 16.79 -7.06 -31.95
N LEU A 102 17.44 -8.23 -31.97
CA LEU A 102 16.87 -9.43 -32.57
C LEU A 102 15.58 -9.85 -31.85
N LYS A 103 15.59 -9.87 -30.51
CA LYS A 103 14.43 -10.20 -29.67
C LYS A 103 13.23 -9.27 -29.95
N MET A 104 13.48 -7.97 -30.13
CA MET A 104 12.43 -6.99 -30.45
C MET A 104 11.95 -7.12 -31.90
N GLN A 105 12.88 -7.16 -32.86
CA GLN A 105 12.57 -7.14 -34.30
C GLN A 105 11.88 -8.43 -34.78
N TYR A 106 12.06 -9.55 -34.07
CA TYR A 106 11.37 -10.79 -34.39
C TYR A 106 9.84 -10.64 -34.43
N SER A 107 9.28 -9.71 -33.65
CA SER A 107 7.84 -9.38 -33.72
C SER A 107 7.35 -9.07 -35.14
N ALA A 108 8.21 -8.62 -36.06
CA ALA A 108 7.85 -8.35 -37.46
C ALA A 108 7.66 -9.63 -38.31
N ILE A 109 8.33 -10.73 -37.95
CA ILE A 109 8.25 -12.01 -38.66
C ILE A 109 7.42 -13.06 -37.93
N CYS A 110 7.14 -12.85 -36.65
CA CYS A 110 6.27 -13.71 -35.85
C CYS A 110 4.84 -13.74 -36.43
N LYS A 111 4.30 -14.95 -36.59
CA LYS A 111 2.96 -15.20 -37.12
C LYS A 111 1.91 -15.41 -36.04
N ASP A 112 2.35 -15.76 -34.84
CA ASP A 112 1.48 -15.98 -33.69
C ASP A 112 1.19 -14.67 -32.94
N GLU A 113 0.17 -14.69 -32.08
CA GLU A 113 -0.19 -13.53 -31.24
C GLU A 113 0.96 -13.16 -30.28
N TYR A 114 1.66 -14.18 -29.81
CA TYR A 114 2.75 -14.08 -28.86
C TYR A 114 4.02 -14.73 -29.40
N TYR A 115 5.16 -14.36 -28.83
CA TYR A 115 6.38 -15.15 -28.87
C TYR A 115 7.07 -15.01 -27.52
N MET A 116 7.76 -16.07 -27.10
CA MET A 116 8.45 -16.07 -25.82
C MET A 116 9.94 -15.97 -26.08
N VAL A 117 10.63 -15.04 -25.45
CA VAL A 117 12.10 -15.06 -25.42
C VAL A 117 12.53 -15.84 -24.19
N TRP A 118 13.52 -16.70 -24.36
CA TRP A 118 14.15 -17.47 -23.30
C TRP A 118 15.67 -17.37 -23.43
N ASP A 119 16.35 -17.04 -22.33
CA ASP A 119 17.80 -16.91 -22.31
C ASP A 119 18.45 -18.27 -22.53
N GLY A 120 19.38 -18.32 -23.48
CA GLY A 120 19.94 -19.57 -23.96
C GLY A 120 20.81 -20.33 -22.95
N ASP A 121 21.14 -19.70 -21.82
CA ASP A 121 21.90 -20.26 -20.71
C ASP A 121 21.09 -20.68 -19.48
N THR A 122 19.77 -20.58 -19.57
CA THR A 122 18.85 -20.91 -18.47
C THR A 122 18.02 -22.15 -18.80
N ILE A 123 17.87 -23.06 -17.84
CA ILE A 123 17.17 -24.35 -18.00
C ILE A 123 16.05 -24.46 -16.95
N PRO A 124 14.82 -24.83 -17.34
CA PRO A 124 13.71 -24.96 -16.41
C PRO A 124 13.90 -26.17 -15.49
N CYS A 125 13.66 -25.94 -14.20
CA CYS A 125 13.64 -26.99 -13.18
C CYS A 125 12.31 -27.74 -13.20
N ARG A 126 11.22 -27.03 -13.52
CA ARG A 126 9.83 -27.52 -13.56
C ARG A 126 9.08 -27.06 -14.81
N LYS A 127 7.87 -27.59 -15.01
CA LYS A 127 6.98 -27.13 -16.09
C LYS A 127 6.63 -25.66 -15.92
N ILE A 128 6.75 -24.88 -17.00
CA ILE A 128 6.49 -23.44 -16.98
C ILE A 128 5.12 -23.16 -17.59
N ASN A 129 4.28 -22.44 -16.85
CA ASN A 129 2.99 -21.96 -17.33
C ASN A 129 3.03 -20.42 -17.46
N MET A 130 2.91 -19.89 -18.67
CA MET A 130 2.97 -18.46 -18.96
C MET A 130 1.61 -17.75 -18.93
N PHE A 131 0.53 -18.47 -18.62
CA PHE A 131 -0.81 -17.89 -18.56
C PHE A 131 -1.50 -18.25 -17.26
N SER A 132 -2.18 -17.27 -16.66
CA SER A 132 -3.00 -17.51 -15.48
C SER A 132 -4.09 -18.52 -15.80
N THR A 133 -4.21 -19.56 -14.97
CA THR A 133 -5.30 -20.54 -15.08
C THR A 133 -6.66 -19.94 -14.74
N GLU A 134 -6.67 -18.81 -14.02
CA GLU A 134 -7.88 -18.11 -13.57
C GLU A 134 -8.35 -17.10 -14.62
N SER A 135 -7.47 -16.15 -15.01
CA SER A 135 -7.85 -15.04 -15.89
C SER A 135 -7.52 -15.26 -17.36
N GLY A 136 -6.64 -16.23 -17.68
CA GLY A 136 -6.11 -16.43 -19.04
C GLY A 136 -5.13 -15.35 -19.49
N GLN A 137 -4.78 -14.37 -18.65
CA GLN A 137 -3.78 -13.35 -18.97
C GLN A 137 -2.36 -13.93 -18.97
N PRO A 138 -1.49 -13.45 -19.88
CA PRO A 138 -0.06 -13.78 -19.85
C PRO A 138 0.64 -13.18 -18.62
N TYR A 139 1.70 -13.83 -18.15
CA TYR A 139 2.54 -13.33 -17.06
C TYR A 139 3.69 -12.43 -17.55
N LEU A 140 4.00 -11.37 -16.78
CA LEU A 140 5.32 -10.73 -16.75
C LEU A 140 5.97 -11.03 -15.41
N ASP A 141 7.21 -11.47 -15.45
CA ASP A 141 7.97 -11.87 -14.28
C ASP A 141 8.76 -10.70 -13.69
N LEU A 142 8.85 -10.67 -12.36
CA LEU A 142 9.51 -9.63 -11.60
C LEU A 142 10.68 -10.17 -10.78
N LYS A 143 11.78 -9.42 -10.75
CA LYS A 143 12.97 -9.66 -9.93
C LYS A 143 13.43 -8.41 -9.17
N HIS A 144 14.38 -8.58 -8.25
CA HIS A 144 14.87 -7.52 -7.35
C HIS A 144 16.04 -6.69 -7.92
N GLU A 145 16.38 -6.88 -9.19
CA GLU A 145 17.49 -6.15 -9.83
C GLU A 145 17.10 -4.69 -10.09
N HIS A 146 18.08 -3.78 -10.10
CA HIS A 146 17.87 -2.41 -10.53
C HIS A 146 19.13 -1.88 -11.22
N HIS A 147 18.98 -1.52 -12.51
CA HIS A 147 20.05 -0.91 -13.29
C HIS A 147 19.59 0.46 -13.82
N PRO A 148 20.05 1.58 -13.22
CA PRO A 148 19.48 2.91 -13.48
C PRO A 148 19.66 3.38 -14.94
N GLU A 149 20.74 2.97 -15.59
CA GLU A 149 21.07 3.31 -16.98
C GLU A 149 19.96 2.91 -17.96
N TYR A 150 19.19 1.86 -17.67
CA TYR A 150 18.06 1.43 -18.51
C TYR A 150 16.99 2.52 -18.58
N PHE A 151 16.67 3.12 -17.45
CA PHE A 151 15.62 4.13 -17.33
C PHE A 151 16.07 5.47 -17.90
N GLU A 152 17.35 5.82 -17.77
CA GLU A 152 17.90 7.00 -18.43
C GLU A 152 17.81 6.91 -19.96
N THR A 153 18.19 5.76 -20.53
CA THR A 153 18.09 5.53 -21.98
C THR A 153 16.63 5.49 -22.41
N MET A 154 15.77 4.80 -21.66
CA MET A 154 14.33 4.70 -21.96
C MET A 154 13.65 6.08 -21.93
N GLY A 155 13.93 6.92 -20.94
CA GLY A 155 13.34 8.26 -20.85
C GLY A 155 13.74 9.18 -22.01
N LYS A 156 14.90 8.97 -22.62
CA LYS A 156 15.28 9.65 -23.88
C LYS A 156 14.52 9.09 -25.07
N LEU A 157 14.40 7.77 -25.16
CA LEU A 157 13.70 7.08 -26.27
C LEU A 157 12.21 7.39 -26.28
N LEU A 158 11.59 7.42 -25.10
CA LEU A 158 10.16 7.62 -24.88
C LEU A 158 10.00 8.70 -23.80
N PRO A 159 9.88 9.98 -24.17
CA PRO A 159 9.71 11.07 -23.20
C PRO A 159 8.54 10.82 -22.25
N GLY A 160 8.77 10.99 -20.94
CA GLY A 160 7.80 10.69 -19.88
C GLY A 160 7.86 9.25 -19.33
N PHE A 161 8.73 8.40 -19.87
CA PHE A 161 8.93 7.04 -19.36
C PHE A 161 10.07 7.03 -18.34
N GLY A 162 9.81 6.39 -17.20
CA GLY A 162 10.75 6.24 -16.09
C GLY A 162 10.50 4.92 -15.34
N LYS A 163 11.16 4.71 -14.21
CA LYS A 163 10.90 3.53 -13.39
C LYS A 163 9.54 3.67 -12.71
N VAL A 164 8.63 2.74 -13.01
CA VAL A 164 7.24 2.74 -12.51
C VAL A 164 6.92 1.57 -11.59
N ILE A 165 7.69 0.49 -11.69
CA ILE A 165 7.62 -0.65 -10.76
C ILE A 165 8.97 -0.73 -10.04
N GLU A 166 8.94 -0.91 -8.72
CA GLU A 166 10.16 -0.99 -7.91
C GLU A 166 11.03 -2.20 -8.29
N ARG A 167 10.37 -3.34 -8.59
CA ARG A 167 10.99 -4.56 -9.11
C ARG A 167 11.26 -4.44 -10.61
N SER A 168 12.29 -5.13 -11.06
CA SER A 168 12.71 -5.14 -12.45
C SER A 168 12.03 -6.25 -13.24
N PHE A 169 11.80 -5.98 -14.51
CA PHE A 169 11.31 -6.96 -15.48
C PHE A 169 12.43 -7.82 -16.08
N ILE A 170 13.69 -7.57 -15.69
CA ILE A 170 14.83 -8.41 -16.05
C ILE A 170 14.67 -9.78 -15.39
N SER A 171 14.30 -10.73 -16.21
CA SER A 171 14.19 -12.15 -15.92
C SER A 171 14.84 -12.92 -17.05
N GLU A 172 14.98 -14.24 -16.91
CA GLU A 172 15.62 -15.08 -17.92
C GLU A 172 14.68 -15.41 -19.09
N HIS A 173 13.45 -14.90 -19.05
CA HIS A 173 12.47 -15.07 -20.12
C HIS A 173 11.36 -14.01 -20.09
N MET A 174 10.72 -13.78 -21.22
CA MET A 174 9.55 -12.90 -21.29
C MET A 174 8.62 -13.30 -22.43
N LEU A 175 7.31 -13.28 -22.16
CA LEU A 175 6.30 -13.52 -23.18
C LEU A 175 5.86 -12.19 -23.81
N PHE A 176 6.23 -11.95 -25.05
CA PHE A 176 5.89 -10.73 -25.78
C PHE A 176 4.60 -10.90 -26.58
N LYS A 177 3.77 -9.86 -26.60
CA LYS A 177 2.62 -9.74 -27.50
C LYS A 177 3.06 -8.96 -28.72
N CYS A 178 2.92 -9.55 -29.90
CA CYS A 178 3.49 -9.02 -31.15
C CYS A 178 3.06 -7.58 -31.44
N ASP A 179 1.77 -7.27 -31.27
CA ASP A 179 1.25 -5.93 -31.59
C ASP A 179 1.75 -4.86 -30.63
N ILE A 180 1.94 -5.19 -29.35
CA ILE A 180 2.51 -4.25 -28.37
C ILE A 180 3.98 -3.99 -28.69
N MET A 181 4.76 -5.03 -28.99
CA MET A 181 6.18 -4.85 -29.36
C MET A 181 6.32 -4.02 -30.64
N ARG A 182 5.47 -4.26 -31.65
CA ARG A 182 5.44 -3.44 -32.88
C ARG A 182 5.08 -1.99 -32.58
N GLY A 183 4.13 -1.75 -31.66
CA GLY A 183 3.77 -0.41 -31.19
C GLY A 183 4.93 0.30 -30.48
N LEU A 184 5.63 -0.40 -29.58
CA LEU A 184 6.84 0.10 -28.92
C LEU A 184 7.93 0.48 -29.92
N ILE A 185 8.22 -0.40 -30.89
CA ILE A 185 9.20 -0.13 -31.96
C ILE A 185 8.80 1.13 -32.74
N ALA A 186 7.53 1.23 -33.15
CA ALA A 186 7.04 2.38 -33.91
C ALA A 186 7.13 3.69 -33.12
N ASP A 187 6.86 3.68 -31.82
CA ASP A 187 6.99 4.85 -30.97
C ASP A 187 8.45 5.29 -30.78
N ILE A 188 9.38 4.35 -30.66
CA ILE A 188 10.83 4.65 -30.65
C ILE A 188 11.24 5.29 -31.99
N GLU A 189 10.79 4.74 -33.11
CA GLU A 189 11.12 5.25 -34.45
C GLU A 189 10.55 6.65 -34.72
N LYS A 190 9.38 6.95 -34.14
CA LYS A 190 8.71 8.26 -34.25
C LYS A 190 9.44 9.39 -33.50
N ASN A 191 10.37 9.08 -32.61
CA ASN A 191 11.09 10.10 -31.86
C ASN A 191 12.10 10.86 -32.75
N ASP A 192 11.67 11.99 -33.30
CA ASP A 192 12.47 12.85 -34.18
C ASP A 192 13.63 13.56 -33.48
N SER A 193 13.65 13.59 -32.14
CA SER A 193 14.73 14.22 -31.37
C SER A 193 16.03 13.40 -31.38
N ILE A 194 15.95 12.11 -31.74
CA ILE A 194 17.10 11.21 -31.77
C ILE A 194 17.47 10.89 -33.22
N PRO A 195 18.74 10.98 -33.64
CA PRO A 195 19.17 10.59 -34.98
C PRO A 195 18.91 9.12 -35.31
N GLY A 196 18.55 8.82 -36.55
CA GLY A 196 18.28 7.46 -37.04
C GLY A 196 16.87 7.32 -37.65
N VAL A 197 16.63 6.22 -38.34
CA VAL A 197 15.31 5.85 -38.90
C VAL A 197 14.80 4.57 -38.26
N LYS A 198 15.67 3.59 -38.05
CA LYS A 198 15.31 2.31 -37.44
C LYS A 198 15.40 2.37 -35.92
N PHE A 199 14.56 1.63 -35.20
CA PHE A 199 14.50 1.68 -33.73
C PHE A 199 15.87 1.42 -33.07
N TRP A 200 16.66 0.50 -33.59
CA TRP A 200 17.98 0.19 -33.05
C TRP A 200 19.01 1.30 -33.30
N GLU A 201 18.88 2.09 -34.38
CA GLU A 201 19.70 3.29 -34.59
C GLU A 201 19.37 4.35 -33.53
N LYS A 202 18.08 4.52 -33.24
CA LYS A 202 17.59 5.43 -32.20
C LYS A 202 18.11 5.01 -30.82
N ILE A 203 18.00 3.73 -30.47
CA ILE A 203 18.51 3.19 -29.20
C ILE A 203 20.01 3.46 -29.06
N ILE A 204 20.82 3.13 -30.07
CA ILE A 204 22.27 3.37 -30.04
C ILE A 204 22.59 4.87 -29.85
N ASN A 205 21.85 5.75 -30.52
CA ASN A 205 22.08 7.19 -30.46
C ASN A 205 21.55 7.84 -29.17
N ALA A 206 20.60 7.21 -28.46
CA ALA A 206 20.11 7.67 -27.17
C ALA A 206 21.10 7.39 -26.01
N ILE A 207 21.88 6.32 -26.13
CA ILE A 207 22.90 5.95 -25.15
C ILE A 207 24.09 6.91 -25.26
N GLU A 208 24.59 7.41 -24.13
CA GLU A 208 25.82 8.20 -24.09
C GLU A 208 27.02 7.33 -24.47
N PRO A 209 28.00 7.81 -25.26
CA PRO A 209 29.11 6.97 -25.72
C PRO A 209 29.85 6.29 -24.58
N GLU A 210 30.05 7.01 -23.48
CA GLU A 210 30.75 6.52 -22.30
C GLU A 210 29.99 5.37 -21.60
N LYS A 211 28.65 5.37 -21.68
CA LYS A 211 27.78 4.38 -21.03
C LYS A 211 27.52 3.13 -21.86
N ILE A 212 28.03 3.05 -23.09
CA ILE A 212 27.76 1.89 -23.96
C ILE A 212 28.33 0.58 -23.39
N TYR A 213 29.39 0.67 -22.58
CA TYR A 213 30.00 -0.47 -21.90
C TYR A 213 29.24 -0.89 -20.63
N ASP A 214 28.32 -0.04 -20.15
CA ASP A 214 27.54 -0.26 -18.94
C ASP A 214 26.22 -0.99 -19.24
N SER A 215 26.07 -1.51 -20.47
CA SER A 215 24.89 -2.27 -20.90
C SER A 215 23.59 -1.46 -20.85
N ALA A 216 23.61 -0.15 -21.10
CA ALA A 216 22.57 0.84 -20.79
C ALA A 216 21.18 0.70 -21.45
N PHE A 217 20.81 -0.46 -22.02
CA PHE A 217 19.49 -0.70 -22.60
C PHE A 217 19.03 -2.15 -22.43
N SER A 218 17.83 -2.36 -21.90
CA SER A 218 17.16 -3.66 -21.90
C SER A 218 15.83 -3.61 -22.64
N GLU A 219 15.63 -4.57 -23.53
CA GLU A 219 14.37 -4.89 -24.17
C GLU A 219 13.29 -5.36 -23.19
N PHE A 220 13.64 -6.13 -22.17
CA PHE A 220 12.72 -6.61 -21.13
C PHE A 220 12.24 -5.45 -20.25
N GLU A 221 13.18 -4.63 -19.75
CA GLU A 221 12.82 -3.48 -18.91
C GLU A 221 12.02 -2.44 -19.70
N THR A 222 12.40 -2.18 -20.96
CA THR A 222 11.69 -1.23 -21.82
C THR A 222 10.29 -1.74 -22.16
N TYR A 223 10.12 -3.01 -22.53
CA TYR A 223 8.81 -3.56 -22.85
C TYR A 223 7.91 -3.68 -21.62
N GLY A 224 8.44 -4.17 -20.49
CA GLY A 224 7.69 -4.29 -19.24
C GLY A 224 7.19 -2.93 -18.75
N THR A 225 8.04 -1.91 -18.78
CA THR A 225 7.64 -0.53 -18.45
C THR A 225 6.63 0.01 -19.45
N TYR A 226 6.81 -0.26 -20.75
CA TYR A 226 5.86 0.17 -21.78
C TYR A 226 4.48 -0.47 -21.63
N VAL A 227 4.43 -1.76 -21.29
CA VAL A 227 3.19 -2.45 -20.94
C VAL A 227 2.58 -1.86 -19.68
N ALA A 228 3.36 -1.65 -18.61
CA ALA A 228 2.86 -1.10 -17.36
C ALA A 228 2.19 0.27 -17.55
N LEU A 229 2.78 1.13 -18.40
CA LEU A 229 2.30 2.48 -18.63
C LEU A 229 1.17 2.57 -19.66
N LYS A 230 1.22 1.80 -20.76
CA LYS A 230 0.26 1.93 -21.87
C LYS A 230 -0.75 0.79 -21.98
N HIS A 231 -0.47 -0.35 -21.37
CA HIS A 231 -1.26 -1.57 -21.47
C HIS A 231 -1.41 -2.32 -20.13
N PRO A 232 -1.73 -1.63 -19.01
CA PRO A 232 -1.65 -2.20 -17.66
C PRO A 232 -2.53 -3.44 -17.43
N SER A 233 -3.58 -3.64 -18.22
CA SER A 233 -4.53 -4.76 -18.09
C SER A 233 -4.15 -6.00 -18.90
N VAL A 234 -3.12 -5.95 -19.74
CA VAL A 234 -2.80 -7.06 -20.66
C VAL A 234 -2.07 -8.21 -19.96
N TYR A 235 -1.25 -7.90 -18.95
CA TYR A 235 -0.40 -8.87 -18.27
C TYR A 235 -0.69 -8.93 -16.77
N ARG A 236 -0.43 -10.10 -16.18
CA ARG A 236 -0.41 -10.31 -14.73
C ARG A 236 1.04 -10.36 -14.26
N LEU A 237 1.35 -9.73 -13.15
CA LEU A 237 2.69 -9.79 -12.56
C LEU A 237 2.86 -11.10 -11.77
N ARG A 238 4.04 -11.71 -11.86
CA ARG A 238 4.39 -12.95 -11.15
C ARG A 238 5.82 -12.85 -10.60
N GLU A 239 6.02 -13.37 -9.39
CA GLU A 239 7.37 -13.56 -8.86
C GLU A 239 8.05 -14.72 -9.56
N TRP A 240 9.33 -14.54 -9.91
CA TRP A 240 10.10 -15.56 -10.59
C TRP A 240 11.39 -15.86 -9.85
N HIS A 241 11.58 -17.13 -9.51
CA HIS A 241 12.75 -17.59 -8.76
C HIS A 241 13.67 -18.43 -9.63
N SER A 242 14.92 -18.01 -9.79
CA SER A 242 15.90 -18.77 -10.57
C SER A 242 17.23 -18.89 -9.86
N PHE A 243 17.88 -20.05 -10.01
CA PHE A 243 19.19 -20.27 -9.46
C PHE A 243 20.28 -19.85 -10.46
N ARG A 244 20.66 -18.56 -10.45
CA ARG A 244 21.62 -18.01 -11.42
C ARG A 244 23.05 -18.51 -11.30
N LEU A 245 23.45 -19.03 -10.13
CA LEU A 245 24.80 -19.56 -9.89
C LEU A 245 24.94 -21.05 -10.28
N GLY A 246 24.03 -21.60 -11.09
CA GLY A 246 23.99 -23.02 -11.40
C GLY A 246 25.31 -23.57 -11.94
N GLY A 247 25.97 -22.85 -12.84
CA GLY A 247 27.29 -23.23 -13.40
C GLY A 247 28.45 -23.19 -12.40
N SER A 248 28.24 -22.66 -11.19
CA SER A 248 29.22 -22.64 -10.10
C SER A 248 29.14 -23.87 -9.19
N PHE A 249 28.04 -24.63 -9.28
CA PHE A 249 27.74 -25.79 -8.42
C PHE A 249 27.43 -27.07 -9.19
N TYR A 250 26.97 -26.97 -10.44
CA TYR A 250 26.63 -28.10 -11.28
C TYR A 250 27.41 -28.09 -12.59
N GLU A 251 27.95 -29.25 -12.96
CA GLU A 251 28.44 -29.48 -14.31
C GLU A 251 27.28 -29.83 -15.23
N ILE A 252 27.26 -29.23 -16.43
CA ILE A 252 26.22 -29.43 -17.45
C ILE A 252 26.04 -30.91 -17.79
N ASP A 253 27.14 -31.66 -17.82
CA ASP A 253 27.16 -33.07 -18.22
C ASP A 253 26.79 -34.03 -17.09
N THR A 254 26.73 -33.57 -15.82
CA THR A 254 26.52 -34.46 -14.66
C THR A 254 25.29 -34.14 -13.82
N ILE A 255 24.66 -32.98 -14.00
CA ILE A 255 23.40 -32.65 -13.33
C ILE A 255 22.31 -33.68 -13.72
N THR A 256 21.63 -34.23 -12.72
CA THR A 256 20.69 -35.33 -12.88
C THR A 256 19.23 -34.87 -12.82
N ASP A 257 18.31 -35.71 -13.29
CA ASP A 257 16.87 -35.45 -13.11
C ASP A 257 16.44 -35.39 -11.64
N GLY A 258 17.19 -36.06 -10.75
CA GLY A 258 16.98 -35.95 -9.30
C GLY A 258 17.29 -34.54 -8.80
N ASP A 259 18.41 -33.97 -9.24
CA ASP A 259 18.83 -32.61 -8.87
C ASP A 259 17.83 -31.57 -9.36
N PHE A 260 17.41 -31.66 -10.61
CA PHE A 260 16.38 -30.77 -11.15
C PHE A 260 15.03 -30.92 -10.44
N SER A 261 14.64 -32.14 -10.06
CA SER A 261 13.38 -32.37 -9.32
C SER A 261 13.45 -31.74 -7.93
N TRP A 262 14.61 -31.82 -7.28
CA TRP A 262 14.85 -31.19 -5.98
C TRP A 262 14.91 -29.66 -6.08
N LEU A 263 15.61 -29.11 -7.08
CA LEU A 263 15.64 -27.68 -7.38
C LEU A 263 14.24 -27.14 -7.71
N GLY A 264 13.44 -27.90 -8.46
CA GLY A 264 12.09 -27.53 -8.90
C GLY A 264 11.06 -27.37 -7.79
N VAL A 265 11.41 -27.71 -6.55
CA VAL A 265 10.59 -27.41 -5.37
C VAL A 265 10.64 -25.92 -5.04
N ASP A 266 11.83 -25.31 -5.15
CA ASP A 266 12.10 -23.94 -4.70
C ASP A 266 12.35 -22.96 -5.87
N PHE A 267 12.78 -23.45 -7.03
CA PHE A 267 13.18 -22.66 -8.19
C PHE A 267 12.40 -23.03 -9.44
N ASP A 268 12.10 -22.03 -10.27
CA ASP A 268 11.53 -22.22 -11.60
C ASP A 268 12.57 -22.67 -12.62
N ALA A 269 13.78 -22.10 -12.54
CA ALA A 269 14.86 -22.34 -13.47
C ALA A 269 16.24 -22.27 -12.80
N ILE A 270 17.27 -22.73 -13.52
CA ILE A 270 18.69 -22.68 -13.14
C ILE A 270 19.51 -22.16 -14.33
N SER A 271 20.46 -21.26 -14.09
CA SER A 271 21.29 -20.66 -15.14
C SER A 271 22.74 -21.14 -15.08
N PHE A 272 23.34 -21.31 -16.26
CA PHE A 272 24.73 -21.71 -16.46
C PHE A 272 25.50 -20.56 -17.15
N GLU A 273 25.61 -19.45 -16.43
CA GLU A 273 26.16 -18.21 -16.97
C GLU A 273 27.62 -18.36 -17.42
N LYS A 274 27.98 -17.54 -18.41
CA LYS A 274 29.30 -17.57 -19.01
C LYS A 274 30.38 -17.15 -18.01
N GLY A 275 31.36 -18.03 -17.79
CA GLY A 275 32.47 -17.79 -16.87
C GLY A 275 32.30 -18.42 -15.50
N GLN A 276 31.13 -19.02 -15.22
CA GLN A 276 30.97 -19.90 -14.06
C GLN A 276 31.60 -21.26 -14.34
N THR A 277 32.30 -21.80 -13.34
CA THR A 277 32.86 -23.15 -13.34
C THR A 277 32.76 -23.72 -11.94
N VAL A 278 32.54 -25.03 -11.82
CA VAL A 278 32.45 -25.67 -10.51
C VAL A 278 33.81 -25.63 -9.81
N LEU A 279 33.90 -24.84 -8.74
CA LEU A 279 35.08 -24.80 -7.89
C LEU A 279 35.18 -26.08 -7.06
N GLU A 280 36.38 -26.55 -6.74
CA GLU A 280 36.57 -27.77 -5.93
C GLU A 280 35.87 -27.70 -4.56
N GLU A 281 35.77 -26.51 -3.99
CA GLU A 281 35.08 -26.25 -2.72
C GLU A 281 33.54 -26.30 -2.82
N ASN A 282 32.99 -26.15 -4.02
CA ASN A 282 31.55 -26.19 -4.27
C ASN A 282 31.03 -27.59 -4.61
N LYS A 283 31.94 -28.55 -4.88
CA LYS A 283 31.58 -29.94 -5.20
C LYS A 283 30.94 -30.64 -4.00
N GLY A 284 29.86 -31.38 -4.23
CA GLY A 284 29.13 -32.07 -3.18
C GLY A 284 28.24 -31.14 -2.34
N TYR A 285 28.16 -29.84 -2.66
CA TYR A 285 27.36 -28.89 -1.89
C TYR A 285 25.89 -28.98 -2.28
N PHE A 286 25.57 -28.76 -3.56
CA PHE A 286 24.19 -28.86 -4.08
C PHE A 286 23.83 -30.24 -4.66
N ASP A 287 24.81 -31.04 -5.07
CA ASP A 287 24.67 -32.31 -5.80
C ASP A 287 24.83 -33.56 -4.90
N ASN A 288 24.76 -33.40 -3.57
CA ASN A 288 24.85 -34.50 -2.61
C ASN A 288 23.46 -35.00 -2.16
N PRO A 289 23.06 -36.24 -2.50
CA PRO A 289 21.73 -36.77 -2.15
C PRO A 289 21.42 -36.80 -0.65
N GLU A 290 22.43 -36.98 0.21
CA GLU A 290 22.21 -36.97 1.67
C GLU A 290 21.91 -35.57 2.21
N VAL A 291 22.44 -34.52 1.54
CA VAL A 291 22.17 -33.11 1.86
C VAL A 291 20.79 -32.72 1.32
N GLN A 292 20.51 -33.06 0.06
CA GLN A 292 19.22 -32.81 -0.59
C GLN A 292 18.04 -33.44 0.17
N ALA A 293 18.25 -34.59 0.81
CA ALA A 293 17.23 -35.26 1.63
C ALA A 293 16.92 -34.54 2.97
N LYS A 294 17.77 -33.60 3.41
CA LYS A 294 17.68 -32.94 4.72
C LYS A 294 17.43 -31.44 4.63
N ILE A 295 17.86 -30.79 3.55
CA ILE A 295 17.86 -29.34 3.38
C ILE A 295 17.26 -29.02 1.99
N SER A 296 16.42 -27.99 1.92
CA SER A 296 15.86 -27.52 0.64
C SER A 296 16.89 -26.68 -0.12
N ALA A 297 16.72 -26.59 -1.45
CA ALA A 297 17.66 -25.87 -2.29
C ALA A 297 17.70 -24.37 -1.95
N ARG A 298 16.54 -23.79 -1.60
CA ARG A 298 16.44 -22.41 -1.09
C ARG A 298 17.32 -22.18 0.14
N LYS A 299 17.18 -22.99 1.19
CA LYS A 299 17.93 -22.82 2.45
C LYS A 299 19.43 -22.95 2.23
N LEU A 300 19.82 -23.85 1.33
CA LEU A 300 21.22 -24.06 1.00
C LEU A 300 21.80 -22.87 0.22
N LEU A 301 21.03 -22.30 -0.72
CA LEU A 301 21.43 -21.09 -1.43
C LEU A 301 21.53 -19.87 -0.51
N GLN A 302 20.60 -19.71 0.43
CA GLN A 302 20.67 -18.64 1.41
C GLN A 302 21.96 -18.70 2.25
N ALA A 303 22.39 -19.90 2.63
CA ALA A 303 23.66 -20.10 3.32
C ALA A 303 24.86 -19.74 2.43
N ALA A 304 24.89 -20.20 1.18
CA ALA A 304 25.95 -19.88 0.22
C ALA A 304 26.02 -18.36 -0.06
N GLN A 305 24.87 -17.69 -0.18
CA GLN A 305 24.75 -16.25 -0.40
C GLN A 305 25.27 -15.37 0.75
N MET A 306 25.50 -15.91 1.95
CA MET A 306 26.16 -15.19 3.04
C MET A 306 27.65 -14.98 2.81
N GLU A 307 28.29 -15.82 1.98
CA GLU A 307 29.73 -15.75 1.71
C GLU A 307 30.07 -14.87 0.50
N TYR A 308 29.12 -14.66 -0.41
CA TYR A 308 29.28 -13.79 -1.57
C TYR A 308 29.11 -12.30 -1.20
N LYS A 309 30.13 -11.49 -1.54
CA LYS A 309 30.14 -10.03 -1.33
C LYS A 309 29.62 -9.22 -2.52
N ASP A 310 29.71 -9.77 -3.73
CA ASP A 310 29.36 -9.11 -4.99
C ASP A 310 28.46 -10.04 -5.84
N GLY A 311 27.53 -9.47 -6.62
CA GLY A 311 26.63 -10.21 -7.52
C GLY A 311 25.15 -10.18 -7.11
N TYR A 312 24.28 -10.69 -8.01
CA TYR A 312 22.85 -10.84 -7.75
C TYR A 312 22.61 -11.88 -6.65
N LYS A 313 21.71 -11.56 -5.70
CA LYS A 313 21.26 -12.47 -4.65
C LYS A 313 19.81 -12.81 -4.87
N GLU A 314 19.48 -14.09 -4.86
CA GLU A 314 18.10 -14.53 -4.87
C GLU A 314 17.48 -14.25 -3.48
N VAL A 315 16.30 -13.63 -3.46
CA VAL A 315 15.61 -13.20 -2.25
C VAL A 315 14.16 -13.67 -2.35
N TRP A 316 13.64 -14.19 -1.24
CA TRP A 316 12.23 -14.55 -1.10
C TRP A 316 11.50 -13.57 -0.20
N GLU A 317 10.18 -13.49 -0.36
CA GLU A 317 9.29 -12.56 0.35
C GLU A 317 9.42 -12.59 1.88
N ASP A 318 9.75 -13.76 2.47
CA ASP A 318 9.90 -13.97 3.91
C ASP A 318 11.35 -13.79 4.45
N ASP A 319 12.29 -13.36 3.60
CA ASP A 319 13.67 -13.11 4.04
C ASP A 319 13.78 -11.78 4.82
N ALA A 320 14.59 -11.73 5.89
CA ALA A 320 14.74 -10.52 6.71
C ALA A 320 15.31 -9.29 5.94
N ALA A 321 15.99 -9.53 4.83
CA ALA A 321 16.45 -8.50 3.89
C ALA A 321 15.37 -8.07 2.88
N ALA A 322 14.27 -8.83 2.77
CA ALA A 322 13.09 -8.55 1.94
C ALA A 322 12.08 -7.61 2.63
N ALA A 323 12.42 -7.04 3.80
CA ALA A 323 11.56 -6.07 4.51
C ALA A 323 11.26 -4.76 3.73
N ALA A 324 11.80 -4.62 2.50
CA ALA A 324 11.45 -3.58 1.53
C ALA A 324 10.69 -4.11 0.30
N ALA A 325 10.46 -5.42 0.16
CA ALA A 325 9.83 -6.03 -1.00
C ALA A 325 8.42 -6.51 -0.65
N ASN A 326 7.44 -5.64 -0.87
CA ASN A 326 6.04 -5.96 -0.60
C ASN A 326 5.43 -6.91 -1.65
N VAL A 327 4.81 -7.96 -1.11
CA VAL A 327 3.90 -8.90 -1.75
C VAL A 327 2.48 -8.31 -1.71
N ARG A 328 1.76 -8.38 -2.84
CA ARG A 328 0.40 -8.96 -2.88
C ARG A 328 -0.05 -9.18 -4.31
N ALA A 329 -0.55 -10.39 -4.54
CA ALA A 329 -1.24 -10.82 -5.73
C ALA A 329 -2.41 -9.89 -6.07
N GLY A 330 -2.31 -9.16 -7.18
CA GLY A 330 -3.39 -8.38 -7.76
C GLY A 330 -3.78 -8.97 -9.11
N SER A 331 -4.97 -9.55 -9.19
CA SER A 331 -5.68 -9.75 -10.45
C SER A 331 -6.12 -8.36 -10.94
N TYR A 332 -5.52 -7.85 -12.02
CA TYR A 332 -6.02 -6.63 -12.65
C TYR A 332 -7.36 -6.93 -13.33
N GLY A 333 -8.42 -6.32 -12.81
CA GLY A 333 -9.81 -6.63 -13.11
C GLY A 333 -10.15 -6.69 -14.61
N THR A 334 -11.11 -7.56 -14.93
CA THR A 334 -11.61 -7.80 -16.28
C THR A 334 -12.48 -6.64 -16.78
N GLY A 335 -11.87 -5.56 -17.26
CA GLY A 335 -12.55 -4.54 -18.05
C GLY A 335 -12.56 -4.92 -19.53
N ARG A 336 -13.74 -5.28 -20.08
CA ARG A 336 -13.93 -5.42 -21.53
C ARG A 336 -13.64 -4.08 -22.20
N GLY A 337 -12.92 -4.14 -23.33
CA GLY A 337 -12.53 -2.99 -24.13
C GLY A 337 -13.65 -1.99 -24.39
N ALA A 338 -13.48 -0.80 -23.83
CA ALA A 338 -13.96 0.44 -24.40
C ALA A 338 -12.72 1.34 -24.52
N GLU A 339 -12.56 1.99 -25.67
CA GLU A 339 -11.50 2.98 -25.94
C GLU A 339 -11.41 3.97 -24.76
N ASP A 340 -10.19 4.25 -24.26
CA ASP A 340 -9.88 5.12 -23.11
C ASP A 340 -10.33 6.58 -23.33
N LYS A 341 -11.64 6.82 -23.33
CA LYS A 341 -12.25 8.14 -23.42
C LYS A 341 -12.83 8.50 -22.06
N THR A 342 -12.61 9.74 -21.65
CA THR A 342 -13.16 10.30 -20.40
C THR A 342 -14.21 11.35 -20.72
N LEU A 343 -15.42 11.21 -20.20
CA LEU A 343 -16.40 12.31 -20.22
C LEU A 343 -16.10 13.24 -19.03
N ILE A 344 -15.61 14.44 -19.31
CA ILE A 344 -15.38 15.47 -18.31
C ILE A 344 -16.57 16.43 -18.34
N VAL A 345 -17.23 16.61 -17.21
CA VAL A 345 -18.34 17.56 -17.11
C VAL A 345 -17.95 18.69 -16.18
N VAL A 346 -17.96 19.91 -16.70
CA VAL A 346 -17.58 21.12 -15.95
C VAL A 346 -18.86 21.90 -15.64
N ALA A 347 -19.19 22.01 -14.36
CA ALA A 347 -20.25 22.92 -13.89
C ALA A 347 -19.74 24.36 -14.01
N THR A 348 -20.44 25.22 -14.75
CA THR A 348 -19.92 26.56 -15.10
C THR A 348 -20.20 27.63 -14.04
N HIS A 349 -20.16 27.30 -12.75
CA HIS A 349 -20.66 28.05 -11.60
C HIS A 349 -20.22 29.53 -11.53
N ASN A 350 -20.81 30.44 -12.34
CA ASN A 350 -20.54 31.90 -12.44
C ASN A 350 -19.07 32.37 -12.34
N GLU A 351 -18.11 31.47 -12.48
CA GLU A 351 -16.67 31.67 -12.33
C GLU A 351 -16.01 31.38 -13.69
N PRO A 352 -16.28 32.22 -14.71
CA PRO A 352 -15.82 31.98 -16.08
C PRO A 352 -14.29 31.88 -16.16
N ASP A 353 -13.57 32.53 -15.23
CA ASP A 353 -12.12 32.46 -15.15
C ASP A 353 -11.63 31.10 -14.64
N LEU A 354 -12.28 30.50 -13.63
CA LEU A 354 -11.95 29.14 -13.16
C LEU A 354 -12.33 28.09 -14.20
N VAL A 355 -13.52 28.20 -14.80
CA VAL A 355 -13.93 27.31 -15.89
C VAL A 355 -12.92 27.36 -17.03
N LYS A 356 -12.49 28.57 -17.43
CA LYS A 356 -11.49 28.74 -18.47
C LYS A 356 -10.15 28.13 -18.08
N ARG A 357 -9.64 28.36 -16.86
CA ARG A 357 -8.39 27.74 -16.38
C ARG A 357 -8.46 26.21 -16.39
N ASN A 358 -9.59 25.64 -15.98
CA ASN A 358 -9.81 24.19 -16.00
C ASN A 358 -9.81 23.65 -17.43
N LEU A 359 -10.49 24.32 -18.36
CA LEU A 359 -10.50 23.93 -19.77
C LEU A 359 -9.10 24.06 -20.41
N ASP A 360 -8.39 25.14 -20.14
CA ASP A 360 -7.02 25.37 -20.63
C ASP A 360 -6.09 24.26 -20.08
N SER A 361 -6.15 23.95 -18.78
CA SER A 361 -5.37 22.87 -18.16
C SER A 361 -5.68 21.48 -18.73
N ILE A 362 -6.97 21.17 -18.95
CA ILE A 362 -7.40 19.91 -19.59
C ILE A 362 -6.86 19.82 -21.01
N GLN A 363 -6.93 20.92 -21.79
CA GLN A 363 -6.47 20.96 -23.18
C GLN A 363 -4.95 20.88 -23.31
N ASP A 364 -4.22 21.49 -22.38
CA ASP A 364 -2.75 21.44 -22.35
C ASP A 364 -2.22 20.06 -21.91
N THR A 365 -3.02 19.29 -21.17
CA THR A 365 -2.61 18.02 -20.56
C THR A 365 -3.11 16.79 -21.32
N LEU A 366 -4.35 16.81 -21.81
CA LEU A 366 -5.02 15.65 -22.42
C LEU A 366 -5.08 15.77 -23.94
N LYS A 367 -4.98 14.63 -24.64
CA LYS A 367 -5.16 14.59 -26.09
C LYS A 367 -6.63 14.88 -26.44
N PRO A 368 -6.93 15.71 -27.45
CA PRO A 368 -8.31 16.06 -27.80
C PRO A 368 -9.24 14.87 -28.06
N GLU A 369 -8.70 13.74 -28.52
CA GLU A 369 -9.43 12.49 -28.77
C GLU A 369 -9.69 11.63 -27.52
N SER A 370 -9.05 11.90 -26.38
CA SER A 370 -9.17 11.10 -25.15
C SER A 370 -10.24 11.61 -24.18
N TYR A 371 -10.93 12.70 -24.50
CA TYR A 371 -11.98 13.23 -23.63
C TYR A 371 -13.10 13.94 -24.39
N LYS A 372 -14.24 14.09 -23.74
CA LYS A 372 -15.34 14.96 -24.16
C LYS A 372 -15.69 15.90 -23.03
N VAL A 373 -15.74 17.20 -23.28
CA VAL A 373 -16.19 18.18 -22.30
C VAL A 373 -17.67 18.49 -22.49
N VAL A 374 -18.43 18.46 -21.40
CA VAL A 374 -19.79 19.01 -21.35
C VAL A 374 -19.81 20.14 -20.32
N ALA A 375 -20.25 21.33 -20.72
CA ALA A 375 -20.47 22.44 -19.81
C ALA A 375 -21.96 22.46 -19.40
N VAL A 376 -22.23 22.50 -18.09
CA VAL A 376 -23.60 22.53 -17.54
C VAL A 376 -23.86 23.89 -16.86
N ASP A 377 -25.02 24.48 -17.17
CA ASP A 377 -25.36 25.89 -16.88
C ASP A 377 -25.71 26.17 -15.40
N LYS A 378 -25.52 27.44 -15.06
CA LYS A 378 -25.53 28.25 -13.84
C LYS A 378 -26.58 28.01 -12.74
N ASP A 379 -27.77 27.51 -13.03
CA ASP A 379 -28.90 27.54 -12.08
C ASP A 379 -29.03 26.27 -11.22
N ALA A 380 -28.28 25.22 -11.55
CA ALA A 380 -28.21 23.97 -10.81
C ALA A 380 -26.96 24.00 -9.92
N GLY A 381 -27.11 24.04 -8.58
CA GLY A 381 -25.98 23.90 -7.65
C GLY A 381 -25.16 22.62 -7.88
N PHE A 382 -24.02 22.45 -7.21
CA PHE A 382 -23.08 21.33 -7.40
C PHE A 382 -23.79 19.97 -7.54
N VAL A 383 -24.68 19.70 -6.59
CA VAL A 383 -25.50 18.48 -6.51
C VAL A 383 -26.28 18.22 -7.80
N ALA A 384 -27.10 19.18 -8.23
CA ALA A 384 -27.93 19.05 -9.42
C ALA A 384 -27.10 19.01 -10.71
N ALA A 385 -25.96 19.71 -10.76
CA ALA A 385 -25.04 19.67 -11.89
C ALA A 385 -24.43 18.26 -12.07
N CYS A 386 -23.99 17.62 -10.98
CA CYS A 386 -23.49 16.24 -11.00
C CYS A 386 -24.56 15.24 -11.47
N ASN A 387 -25.79 15.36 -10.98
CA ASN A 387 -26.90 14.49 -11.42
C ASN A 387 -27.20 14.65 -12.91
N GLN A 388 -27.25 15.89 -13.40
CA GLN A 388 -27.47 16.19 -14.81
C GLN A 388 -26.32 15.67 -15.68
N ALA A 389 -25.07 15.77 -15.21
CA ALA A 389 -23.89 15.28 -15.88
C ALA A 389 -23.96 13.77 -16.13
N VAL A 390 -24.22 12.98 -15.09
CA VAL A 390 -24.33 11.52 -15.22
C VAL A 390 -25.53 11.14 -16.07
N LYS A 391 -26.66 11.83 -15.93
CA LYS A 391 -27.85 11.59 -16.77
C LYS A 391 -27.58 11.88 -18.26
N ALA A 392 -26.76 12.87 -18.58
CA ALA A 392 -26.39 13.20 -19.96
C ALA A 392 -25.48 12.14 -20.62
N SER A 393 -24.89 11.22 -19.84
CA SER A 393 -24.10 10.10 -20.37
C SER A 393 -24.98 8.95 -20.92
N VAL A 394 -26.26 8.88 -20.57
CA VAL A 394 -27.18 7.81 -20.99
C VAL A 394 -27.39 7.86 -22.51
N GLY A 395 -27.30 6.70 -23.17
CA GLY A 395 -27.40 6.59 -24.63
C GLY A 395 -26.15 7.07 -25.39
N THR A 396 -25.05 7.33 -24.67
CA THR A 396 -23.73 7.63 -25.25
C THR A 396 -22.76 6.47 -25.00
N GLU A 397 -21.55 6.54 -25.56
CA GLU A 397 -20.49 5.55 -25.29
C GLU A 397 -20.04 5.51 -23.81
N PHE A 398 -20.44 6.50 -23.00
CA PHE A 398 -20.10 6.63 -21.57
C PHE A 398 -21.18 6.09 -20.62
N GLU A 399 -22.27 5.49 -21.12
CA GLU A 399 -23.38 5.01 -20.28
C GLU A 399 -22.94 4.02 -19.19
N GLY A 400 -21.90 3.22 -19.45
CA GLY A 400 -21.34 2.27 -18.50
C GLY A 400 -20.13 2.78 -17.70
N ALA A 401 -19.75 4.05 -17.85
CA ALA A 401 -18.58 4.60 -17.16
C ALA A 401 -18.88 4.88 -15.68
N ASP A 402 -17.93 4.57 -14.81
CA ASP A 402 -17.97 4.92 -13.38
C ASP A 402 -18.02 6.44 -13.21
N VAL A 403 -18.58 6.88 -12.08
CA VAL A 403 -18.76 8.30 -11.77
C VAL A 403 -17.63 8.74 -10.84
N PHE A 404 -16.82 9.70 -11.28
CA PHE A 404 -15.80 10.30 -10.41
C PHE A 404 -16.20 11.74 -10.06
N LEU A 405 -16.64 11.93 -8.82
CA LEU A 405 -16.88 13.26 -8.26
C LEU A 405 -15.53 13.87 -7.90
N LEU A 406 -15.24 15.05 -8.43
CA LEU A 406 -13.97 15.73 -8.26
C LEU A 406 -14.19 17.24 -8.15
N SER A 407 -13.70 17.85 -7.07
CA SER A 407 -13.75 19.30 -6.89
C SER A 407 -12.80 20.02 -7.85
N SER A 408 -13.18 21.23 -8.25
CA SER A 408 -12.44 22.03 -9.23
C SER A 408 -11.08 22.56 -8.76
N ASP A 409 -10.82 22.51 -7.45
CA ASP A 409 -9.59 22.95 -6.78
C ASP A 409 -8.64 21.77 -6.45
N THR A 410 -8.81 20.64 -7.13
CA THR A 410 -8.00 19.44 -6.94
C THR A 410 -7.05 19.19 -8.10
N CYS A 411 -5.93 18.53 -7.81
CA CYS A 411 -4.96 18.08 -8.80
C CYS A 411 -4.68 16.59 -8.60
N LEU A 412 -5.01 15.79 -9.61
CA LEU A 412 -4.58 14.41 -9.68
C LEU A 412 -3.08 14.37 -10.00
N VAL A 413 -2.33 13.75 -9.11
CA VAL A 413 -0.93 13.40 -9.34
C VAL A 413 -0.83 11.98 -9.90
N TYR A 414 0.37 11.52 -10.24
CA TYR A 414 0.57 10.22 -10.90
C TYR A 414 -0.13 9.08 -10.14
N ASP A 415 -0.79 8.19 -10.87
CA ASP A 415 -1.44 6.96 -10.39
C ASP A 415 -2.56 7.11 -9.33
N SER A 416 -3.00 8.33 -8.96
CA SER A 416 -4.09 8.52 -7.99
C SER A 416 -5.37 7.77 -8.42
N LEU A 417 -5.85 8.02 -9.65
CA LEU A 417 -7.05 7.38 -10.17
C LEU A 417 -6.86 5.88 -10.39
N TYR A 418 -5.64 5.44 -10.68
CA TYR A 418 -5.34 4.03 -10.87
C TYR A 418 -5.57 3.25 -9.58
N PHE A 419 -5.03 3.72 -8.43
CA PHE A 419 -5.24 3.06 -7.14
C PHE A 419 -6.68 3.15 -6.65
N LEU A 420 -7.39 4.26 -6.93
CA LEU A 420 -8.83 4.34 -6.68
C LEU A 420 -9.59 3.26 -7.47
N ARG A 421 -9.34 3.13 -8.77
CA ARG A 421 -9.98 2.08 -9.58
C ARG A 421 -9.62 0.69 -9.09
N GLN A 422 -8.36 0.45 -8.73
CA GLN A 422 -7.92 -0.85 -8.20
C GLN A 422 -8.71 -1.23 -6.95
N ALA A 423 -8.89 -0.29 -6.01
CA ALA A 423 -9.67 -0.52 -4.79
C ALA A 423 -11.16 -0.71 -5.08
N LEU A 424 -11.76 0.14 -5.94
CA LEU A 424 -13.17 0.04 -6.30
C LEU A 424 -13.55 -1.34 -6.85
N TYR A 425 -12.64 -1.94 -7.61
CA TYR A 425 -12.82 -3.25 -8.25
C TYR A 425 -12.16 -4.41 -7.49
N ALA A 426 -11.64 -4.18 -6.28
CA ALA A 426 -11.05 -5.24 -5.47
C ALA A 426 -12.10 -6.28 -5.04
N GLU A 427 -13.30 -5.83 -4.71
CA GLU A 427 -14.46 -6.66 -4.36
C GLU A 427 -15.73 -6.10 -5.02
N ASP A 428 -16.73 -6.94 -5.27
CA ASP A 428 -17.96 -6.54 -5.95
C ASP A 428 -18.91 -5.71 -5.08
N ASP A 429 -18.74 -5.79 -3.77
CA ASP A 429 -19.52 -5.06 -2.79
C ASP A 429 -18.91 -3.69 -2.43
N ILE A 430 -17.81 -3.27 -3.05
CA ILE A 430 -17.27 -1.91 -2.89
C ILE A 430 -17.99 -0.97 -3.86
N GLY A 431 -18.78 -0.05 -3.30
CA GLY A 431 -19.62 0.86 -4.08
C GLY A 431 -18.96 2.19 -4.42
N ALA A 432 -18.10 2.70 -3.52
CA ALA A 432 -17.33 3.90 -3.76
C ALA A 432 -16.02 3.92 -2.97
N VAL A 433 -15.06 4.69 -3.48
CA VAL A 433 -13.75 4.86 -2.87
C VAL A 433 -13.30 6.33 -2.89
N GLY A 434 -12.53 6.73 -1.88
CA GLY A 434 -11.92 8.05 -1.76
C GLY A 434 -10.41 7.98 -1.58
N CYS A 435 -9.74 9.12 -1.66
CA CYS A 435 -8.28 9.24 -1.54
C CYS A 435 -7.85 9.95 -0.25
N LEU A 436 -6.55 9.97 0.02
CA LEU A 436 -5.92 10.94 0.91
C LEU A 436 -5.72 12.28 0.20
N SER A 437 -5.63 13.36 0.97
CA SER A 437 -5.38 14.72 0.47
C SER A 437 -4.70 15.57 1.54
N ASN A 438 -4.07 16.69 1.15
CA ASN A 438 -3.54 17.69 2.08
C ASN A 438 -4.64 18.60 2.68
N CYS A 439 -5.80 18.65 2.05
CA CYS A 439 -6.96 19.40 2.51
C CYS A 439 -8.20 18.53 2.28
N ALA A 440 -8.69 17.89 3.34
CA ALA A 440 -9.88 17.05 3.29
C ALA A 440 -10.54 16.91 4.67
N ALA A 441 -11.85 16.70 4.68
CA ALA A 441 -12.56 16.31 5.89
C ALA A 441 -12.35 14.81 6.20
N ASN A 442 -13.05 14.30 7.20
CA ASN A 442 -13.26 12.86 7.37
C ASN A 442 -11.99 12.02 7.65
N LYS A 443 -10.99 12.58 8.35
CA LYS A 443 -9.67 11.94 8.58
C LYS A 443 -8.99 11.45 7.28
N GLN A 444 -9.32 12.06 6.13
CA GLN A 444 -8.63 11.87 4.84
C GLN A 444 -7.47 12.86 4.65
N GLN A 445 -7.38 13.87 5.53
CA GLN A 445 -6.32 14.86 5.51
C GLN A 445 -4.99 14.32 6.04
N MET A 446 -3.94 14.63 5.31
CA MET A 446 -2.55 14.48 5.72
C MET A 446 -2.02 15.84 6.21
N ASP A 447 -1.23 15.83 7.28
CA ASP A 447 -0.56 17.02 7.80
C ASP A 447 0.68 17.34 6.95
N VAL A 448 0.45 17.86 5.74
CA VAL A 448 1.48 18.20 4.75
C VAL A 448 1.15 19.53 4.10
N VAL A 449 2.19 20.36 3.91
CA VAL A 449 2.10 21.68 3.27
C VAL A 449 3.07 21.69 2.10
N PHE A 450 2.65 22.28 0.98
CA PHE A 450 3.44 22.37 -0.24
C PHE A 450 3.47 23.82 -0.70
N ASP A 451 4.67 24.32 -1.03
CA ASP A 451 4.87 25.68 -1.52
C ASP A 451 4.89 25.71 -3.07
N THR A 452 5.14 24.57 -3.71
CA THR A 452 5.29 24.48 -5.17
C THR A 452 4.59 23.25 -5.79
N VAL A 453 4.30 23.34 -7.09
CA VAL A 453 3.72 22.25 -7.88
C VAL A 453 4.60 20.99 -7.86
N ASP A 454 5.91 21.18 -8.04
CA ASP A 454 6.87 20.07 -8.05
C ASP A 454 6.91 19.32 -6.70
N GLU A 455 6.63 19.99 -5.59
CA GLU A 455 6.64 19.36 -4.26
C GLU A 455 5.48 18.41 -4.07
N TYR A 456 4.25 18.83 -4.37
CA TYR A 456 3.09 17.93 -4.23
C TYR A 456 3.09 16.82 -5.27
N ILE A 457 3.64 17.05 -6.47
CA ILE A 457 3.84 15.97 -7.47
C ILE A 457 4.81 14.92 -6.94
N LYS A 458 5.99 15.33 -6.46
CA LYS A 458 6.99 14.40 -5.88
C LYS A 458 6.49 13.70 -4.63
N PHE A 459 5.61 14.34 -3.86
CA PHE A 459 4.95 13.70 -2.73
C PHE A 459 3.98 12.62 -3.22
N GLY A 460 3.16 12.95 -4.21
CA GLY A 460 2.30 12.01 -4.94
C GLY A 460 3.06 10.78 -5.43
N GLU A 461 4.19 10.96 -6.12
CA GLU A 461 5.04 9.88 -6.62
C GLU A 461 5.56 8.93 -5.51
N LYS A 462 5.67 9.42 -4.27
CA LYS A 462 6.10 8.60 -3.12
C LYS A 462 4.95 7.89 -2.42
N VAL A 463 3.76 8.51 -2.39
CA VAL A 463 2.58 7.96 -1.73
C VAL A 463 1.81 7.01 -2.65
N ASN A 464 1.73 7.34 -3.93
CA ASN A 464 1.00 6.60 -4.95
C ASN A 464 1.86 5.46 -5.49
N VAL A 465 2.20 4.56 -4.58
CA VAL A 465 2.97 3.37 -4.87
C VAL A 465 2.23 2.15 -4.32
N PRO A 466 2.44 0.95 -4.90
CA PRO A 466 1.86 -0.27 -4.35
C PRO A 466 2.20 -0.43 -2.86
N THR A 467 1.16 -0.49 -2.02
CA THR A 467 1.29 -0.58 -0.55
C THR A 467 0.46 -1.74 -0.05
N ALA A 468 0.96 -2.49 0.94
CA ALA A 468 0.19 -3.58 1.53
C ALA A 468 -0.99 -3.04 2.35
N ASN A 469 -2.19 -3.63 2.17
CA ASN A 469 -3.44 -3.22 2.83
C ASN A 469 -3.71 -1.71 2.72
N PRO A 470 -3.73 -1.11 1.52
CA PRO A 470 -3.82 0.35 1.42
C PRO A 470 -5.21 0.87 1.77
N CYS A 471 -6.24 0.03 1.62
CA CYS A 471 -7.63 0.39 1.86
C CYS A 471 -7.97 0.40 3.34
N LEU A 472 -8.71 1.42 3.76
CA LEU A 472 -9.38 1.48 5.05
C LEU A 472 -10.87 1.71 4.84
N GLU A 473 -11.70 0.79 5.31
CA GLU A 473 -13.15 0.90 5.22
C GLU A 473 -13.68 2.04 6.11
N ARG A 474 -14.73 2.73 5.65
CA ARG A 474 -15.35 3.89 6.30
C ARG A 474 -16.87 3.86 6.20
N VAL A 475 -17.49 4.66 7.06
CA VAL A 475 -18.94 4.92 7.03
C VAL A 475 -19.30 6.02 6.03
N ARG A 476 -18.40 6.98 5.81
CA ARG A 476 -18.60 8.08 4.86
C ARG A 476 -17.32 8.40 4.10
N LEU A 477 -17.47 9.02 2.94
CA LEU A 477 -16.38 9.55 2.11
C LEU A 477 -16.68 11.01 1.75
N SER A 478 -15.65 11.83 1.56
CA SER A 478 -15.85 13.20 1.13
C SER A 478 -15.96 13.32 -0.40
N SER A 479 -16.90 14.13 -0.87
CA SER A 479 -17.16 14.34 -2.31
C SER A 479 -16.10 15.14 -3.06
N PHE A 480 -15.07 15.68 -2.39
CA PHE A 480 -13.99 16.40 -3.09
C PHE A 480 -13.25 15.51 -4.09
N ALA A 481 -13.18 14.21 -3.80
CA ALA A 481 -12.64 13.18 -4.67
C ALA A 481 -13.23 11.82 -4.29
N MET A 482 -14.32 11.41 -4.97
CA MET A 482 -15.03 10.16 -4.72
C MET A 482 -15.33 9.43 -6.03
N LEU A 483 -14.73 8.25 -6.21
CA LEU A 483 -14.98 7.38 -7.36
C LEU A 483 -16.06 6.37 -7.00
N ILE A 484 -17.12 6.31 -7.77
CA ILE A 484 -18.35 5.56 -7.49
C ILE A 484 -18.64 4.62 -8.66
N ARG A 485 -18.95 3.36 -8.35
CA ARG A 485 -19.27 2.36 -9.37
C ARG A 485 -20.57 2.71 -10.09
N ARG A 486 -20.60 2.58 -11.42
CA ARG A 486 -21.75 3.06 -12.21
C ARG A 486 -23.10 2.46 -11.78
N ASN A 487 -23.16 1.14 -11.60
CA ASN A 487 -24.39 0.47 -11.18
C ASN A 487 -24.88 0.93 -9.80
N VAL A 488 -23.97 1.29 -8.89
CA VAL A 488 -24.31 1.80 -7.56
C VAL A 488 -24.91 3.19 -7.66
N TRP A 489 -24.31 4.08 -8.46
CA TRP A 489 -24.87 5.40 -8.73
C TRP A 489 -26.28 5.32 -9.30
N ASP A 490 -26.49 4.48 -10.31
CA ASP A 490 -27.79 4.30 -10.96
C ASP A 490 -28.84 3.69 -10.00
N GLU A 491 -28.43 2.80 -9.10
CA GLU A 491 -29.33 2.21 -8.11
C GLU A 491 -29.77 3.22 -7.04
N ILE A 492 -28.89 4.13 -6.64
CA ILE A 492 -29.19 5.18 -5.65
C ILE A 492 -30.03 6.28 -6.27
N GLY A 493 -29.74 6.64 -7.52
CA GLY A 493 -30.41 7.73 -8.25
C GLY A 493 -29.67 9.06 -8.22
N GLY A 494 -28.39 9.06 -7.82
CA GLY A 494 -27.53 10.25 -7.75
C GLY A 494 -27.49 10.91 -6.38
N LEU A 495 -26.97 12.14 -6.34
CA LEU A 495 -26.92 12.96 -5.13
C LEU A 495 -28.32 13.51 -4.80
N ASP A 496 -28.61 13.67 -3.51
CA ASP A 496 -29.90 14.19 -3.04
C ASP A 496 -29.95 15.73 -3.16
N GLU A 497 -30.75 16.22 -4.12
CA GLU A 497 -30.87 17.63 -4.48
C GLU A 497 -31.41 18.54 -3.37
N ASP A 498 -32.02 17.99 -2.30
CA ASP A 498 -32.45 18.81 -1.17
C ASP A 498 -31.25 19.35 -0.38
N PHE A 499 -30.06 18.73 -0.48
CA PHE A 499 -28.82 19.17 0.18
C PHE A 499 -28.08 20.27 -0.59
N ALA A 500 -28.75 21.04 -1.44
CA ALA A 500 -28.16 22.20 -2.09
C ALA A 500 -27.84 23.31 -1.06
N PRO A 501 -26.65 23.96 -1.10
CA PRO A 501 -25.69 23.99 -2.21
C PRO A 501 -24.67 22.83 -2.26
N GLY A 502 -24.62 21.94 -1.27
CA GLY A 502 -23.77 20.74 -1.28
C GLY A 502 -23.39 20.16 0.09
N TYR A 503 -23.67 20.84 1.21
CA TYR A 503 -23.35 20.33 2.55
C TYR A 503 -24.18 19.10 2.90
N TYR A 504 -23.58 18.11 3.55
CA TYR A 504 -24.18 16.79 3.87
C TYR A 504 -24.61 15.95 2.65
N ALA A 505 -24.46 16.42 1.42
CA ALA A 505 -24.84 15.66 0.22
C ALA A 505 -23.98 14.38 0.06
N ASP A 506 -22.72 14.43 0.45
CA ASP A 506 -21.78 13.30 0.43
C ASP A 506 -22.01 12.31 1.57
N ASP A 507 -22.38 12.81 2.75
CA ASP A 507 -22.83 11.99 3.88
C ASP A 507 -24.12 11.24 3.56
N ALA A 508 -25.10 11.94 2.98
CA ALA A 508 -26.35 11.35 2.52
C ALA A 508 -26.10 10.27 1.45
N LEU A 509 -25.26 10.56 0.45
CA LEU A 509 -24.87 9.59 -0.56
C LEU A 509 -24.18 8.37 0.07
N SER A 510 -23.24 8.58 0.99
CA SER A 510 -22.54 7.50 1.69
C SER A 510 -23.51 6.57 2.42
N LEU A 511 -24.50 7.13 3.13
CA LEU A 511 -25.54 6.34 3.79
C LEU A 511 -26.42 5.58 2.80
N GLU A 512 -26.80 6.18 1.67
CA GLU A 512 -27.58 5.47 0.66
C GLU A 512 -26.78 4.31 0.04
N ILE A 513 -25.47 4.46 -0.19
CA ILE A 513 -24.57 3.37 -0.61
C ILE A 513 -24.60 2.23 0.41
N LEU A 514 -24.41 2.54 1.70
CA LEU A 514 -24.44 1.54 2.78
C LEU A 514 -25.80 0.84 2.90
N LYS A 515 -26.92 1.57 2.76
CA LYS A 515 -28.28 1.02 2.79
C LYS A 515 -28.55 0.00 1.69
N LYS A 516 -27.82 0.09 0.57
CA LYS A 516 -27.87 -0.89 -0.51
C LYS A 516 -26.93 -2.10 -0.31
N GLY A 517 -26.13 -2.09 0.76
CA GLY A 517 -25.20 -3.17 1.08
C GLY A 517 -23.84 -3.04 0.41
N TYR A 518 -23.51 -1.86 -0.08
CA TYR A 518 -22.20 -1.56 -0.63
C TYR A 518 -21.31 -0.90 0.43
N ARG A 519 -20.02 -1.24 0.42
CA ARG A 519 -18.97 -0.73 1.31
C ARG A 519 -18.26 0.48 0.70
N LEU A 520 -17.59 1.25 1.56
CA LEU A 520 -16.87 2.47 1.22
C LEU A 520 -15.43 2.38 1.73
N GLU A 521 -14.45 2.74 0.90
CA GLU A 521 -13.03 2.65 1.29
C GLU A 521 -12.25 3.94 1.02
N ILE A 522 -11.36 4.30 1.95
CA ILE A 522 -10.28 5.27 1.71
C ILE A 522 -9.05 4.50 1.24
N VAL A 523 -8.48 4.93 0.12
CA VAL A 523 -7.29 4.34 -0.49
C VAL A 523 -6.05 5.13 -0.08
N ARG A 524 -5.26 4.59 0.85
CA ARG A 524 -4.12 5.32 1.45
C ARG A 524 -2.92 5.50 0.52
N ASN A 525 -2.82 4.70 -0.53
CA ASN A 525 -1.84 4.88 -1.60
C ASN A 525 -2.44 5.60 -2.82
N SER A 526 -3.47 6.39 -2.59
CA SER A 526 -3.96 7.38 -3.55
C SER A 526 -3.98 8.73 -2.85
N PHE A 527 -3.08 9.61 -3.23
CA PHE A 527 -3.02 11.00 -2.83
C PHE A 527 -3.53 11.88 -3.98
N ILE A 528 -4.42 12.81 -3.67
CA ILE A 528 -4.86 13.87 -4.58
C ILE A 528 -4.62 15.19 -3.87
N TYR A 529 -3.96 16.12 -4.53
CA TYR A 529 -3.72 17.45 -3.99
C TYR A 529 -5.01 18.28 -4.07
N CYS A 530 -5.26 19.10 -3.05
CA CYS A 530 -6.34 20.07 -3.01
C CYS A 530 -5.77 21.43 -2.61
N GLU A 531 -6.00 22.46 -3.41
CA GLU A 531 -5.54 23.82 -3.13
C GLU A 531 -6.19 24.38 -1.86
N GLY A 532 -7.43 23.95 -1.60
CA GLY A 532 -8.24 24.35 -0.47
C GLY A 532 -8.77 25.78 -0.63
N SER A 533 -10.06 25.98 -0.41
CA SER A 533 -10.59 27.32 -0.25
C SER A 533 -10.06 27.92 1.06
N GLN A 534 -9.23 28.96 1.01
CA GLN A 534 -9.01 29.88 2.14
C GLN A 534 -10.28 30.72 2.43
N GLY A 535 -11.43 30.08 2.56
CA GLY A 535 -12.68 30.73 2.95
C GLY A 535 -12.69 30.91 4.47
N GLY A 536 -12.53 32.14 4.93
CA GLY A 536 -12.84 32.47 6.32
C GLY A 536 -14.31 32.11 6.61
N ALA A 537 -14.56 31.60 7.82
CA ALA A 537 -15.91 31.35 8.32
C ALA A 537 -16.69 32.69 8.35
N ASP A 538 -17.48 32.94 7.32
CA ASP A 538 -18.51 33.98 7.33
C ASP A 538 -19.76 33.41 8.01
N ALA A 539 -20.49 34.24 8.77
CA ALA A 539 -21.67 33.81 9.51
C ALA A 539 -22.76 33.14 8.64
N ASP A 540 -22.85 33.53 7.35
CA ASP A 540 -23.78 32.91 6.39
C ASP A 540 -23.43 31.45 6.05
N PHE A 541 -22.17 31.02 6.23
CA PHE A 541 -21.73 29.64 6.04
C PHE A 541 -22.18 28.74 7.21
N ASP A 542 -22.01 29.21 8.44
CA ASP A 542 -22.38 28.45 9.64
C ASP A 542 -23.90 28.24 9.70
N ASP A 543 -24.68 29.28 9.38
CA ASP A 543 -26.15 29.17 9.31
C ASP A 543 -26.60 28.16 8.24
N ALA A 544 -25.99 28.18 7.04
CA ALA A 544 -26.31 27.23 5.98
C ALA A 544 -25.91 25.79 6.33
N LEU A 545 -24.77 25.59 6.99
CA LEU A 545 -24.32 24.28 7.43
C LEU A 545 -25.26 23.69 8.50
N GLU A 546 -25.69 24.51 9.45
CA GLU A 546 -26.65 24.13 10.49
C GLU A 546 -28.02 23.77 9.89
N GLU A 547 -28.55 24.55 8.94
CA GLU A 547 -29.79 24.21 8.24
C GLU A 547 -29.72 22.83 7.55
N GLN A 548 -28.60 22.53 6.89
CA GLN A 548 -28.38 21.24 6.24
C GLN A 548 -28.16 20.10 7.23
N HIS A 549 -27.53 20.37 8.37
CA HIS A 549 -27.43 19.40 9.48
C HIS A 549 -28.82 19.05 10.02
N GLN A 550 -29.68 20.05 10.26
CA GLN A 550 -31.05 19.82 10.70
C GLN A 550 -31.88 19.05 9.66
N LEU A 551 -31.70 19.32 8.37
CA LEU A 551 -32.31 18.53 7.30
C LEU A 551 -31.85 17.07 7.33
N PHE A 552 -30.55 16.84 7.51
CA PHE A 552 -29.99 15.50 7.65
C PHE A 552 -30.60 14.75 8.84
N LEU A 553 -30.64 15.40 10.01
CA LEU A 553 -31.30 14.86 11.21
C LEU A 553 -32.77 14.56 10.96
N GLN A 554 -33.49 15.41 10.23
CA GLN A 554 -34.89 15.16 9.88
C GLN A 554 -35.07 13.94 8.98
N LYS A 555 -34.19 13.77 7.97
CA LYS A 555 -34.26 12.67 7.00
C LYS A 555 -33.84 11.33 7.58
N TYR A 556 -32.70 11.28 8.27
CA TYR A 556 -32.08 10.04 8.75
C TYR A 556 -32.39 9.77 10.22
N GLY A 557 -32.64 10.82 11.02
CA GLY A 557 -33.08 10.70 12.40
C GLY A 557 -31.99 10.34 13.40
N PHE A 558 -30.73 10.56 13.03
CA PHE A 558 -29.55 10.49 13.89
C PHE A 558 -28.46 11.39 13.30
N ASP A 559 -27.50 11.78 14.12
CA ASP A 559 -26.33 12.55 13.67
C ASP A 559 -25.24 11.59 13.19
N ILE A 560 -24.85 11.68 11.91
CA ILE A 560 -23.82 10.80 11.35
C ILE A 560 -22.45 11.01 11.99
N SER A 561 -22.16 12.22 12.50
CA SER A 561 -20.85 12.54 13.10
C SER A 561 -20.53 11.68 14.32
N GLN A 562 -21.56 11.19 15.03
CA GLN A 562 -21.44 10.32 16.20
C GLN A 562 -21.02 8.89 15.85
N TYR A 563 -21.24 8.45 14.60
CA TYR A 563 -21.04 7.05 14.19
C TYR A 563 -20.11 6.91 12.98
N ALA A 564 -19.55 8.01 12.48
CA ALA A 564 -18.76 8.02 11.25
C ALA A 564 -17.33 7.51 11.44
N TYR A 565 -16.79 7.63 12.65
CA TYR A 565 -15.36 7.48 12.90
C TYR A 565 -15.06 6.41 13.92
N ALA A 566 -14.13 5.53 13.55
CA ALA A 566 -13.59 4.59 14.51
C ALA A 566 -12.76 5.33 15.56
N SER A 567 -12.92 4.92 16.81
CA SER A 567 -12.06 5.33 17.90
C SER A 567 -10.64 4.78 17.72
N GLY A 568 -9.67 5.68 17.56
CA GLY A 568 -8.27 5.29 17.49
C GLY A 568 -7.76 4.64 18.78
N THR A 569 -8.45 4.82 19.90
CA THR A 569 -8.08 4.26 21.21
C THR A 569 -8.70 2.89 21.44
N VAL A 570 -9.94 2.67 20.99
CA VAL A 570 -10.52 1.32 20.97
C VAL A 570 -9.64 0.40 20.13
N ILE A 571 -9.26 0.83 18.92
CA ILE A 571 -8.42 0.05 18.01
C ILE A 571 -7.04 -0.30 18.61
N SER A 572 -6.39 0.63 19.34
CA SER A 572 -5.07 0.38 19.93
C SER A 572 -5.08 -0.58 21.13
N GLN A 573 -6.24 -0.78 21.75
CA GLN A 573 -6.39 -1.69 22.88
C GLN A 573 -6.57 -3.16 22.46
N ILE A 574 -6.72 -3.43 21.16
CA ILE A 574 -6.82 -4.79 20.61
C ILE A 574 -5.42 -5.44 20.69
N PRO A 575 -5.21 -6.49 21.52
CA PRO A 575 -3.88 -7.04 21.79
C PRO A 575 -3.49 -8.13 20.78
N TYR A 576 -3.92 -7.97 19.53
CA TYR A 576 -3.69 -8.92 18.44
C TYR A 576 -2.91 -8.25 17.32
N GLY A 577 -2.08 -9.00 16.62
CA GLY A 577 -1.38 -8.56 15.42
C GLY A 577 -2.27 -8.66 14.16
N PRO A 578 -1.88 -7.99 13.06
CA PRO A 578 -2.65 -7.97 11.81
C PRO A 578 -2.84 -9.36 11.15
N ASN A 579 -2.02 -10.35 11.53
CA ASN A 579 -2.09 -11.72 11.02
C ASN A 579 -2.78 -12.71 11.98
N ASP A 580 -3.17 -12.25 13.16
CA ASP A 580 -3.81 -13.10 14.16
C ASP A 580 -5.30 -13.31 13.84
N ARG A 581 -5.80 -14.49 14.23
CA ARG A 581 -7.23 -14.83 14.14
C ARG A 581 -7.88 -14.65 15.49
N PHE A 582 -8.88 -13.80 15.57
CA PHE A 582 -9.64 -13.54 16.78
C PHE A 582 -11.05 -13.05 16.41
N ALA A 583 -12.01 -13.29 17.30
CA ALA A 583 -13.39 -12.85 17.11
C ALA A 583 -13.71 -11.64 18.00
N VAL A 584 -14.41 -10.66 17.43
CA VAL A 584 -14.82 -9.42 18.09
C VAL A 584 -16.34 -9.33 18.12
N LEU A 585 -16.88 -8.99 19.28
CA LEU A 585 -18.27 -8.53 19.44
C LEU A 585 -18.25 -7.04 19.79
N HIS A 586 -18.87 -6.19 18.98
CA HIS A 586 -19.09 -4.79 19.30
C HIS A 586 -20.57 -4.56 19.66
N PHE A 587 -20.83 -4.26 20.94
CA PHE A 587 -22.17 -3.98 21.43
C PHE A 587 -22.45 -2.47 21.39
N GLY A 588 -23.55 -2.08 20.73
CA GLY A 588 -23.84 -0.68 20.42
C GLY A 588 -23.03 -0.18 19.23
N CYS A 589 -22.85 -1.02 18.20
CA CYS A 589 -21.86 -0.77 17.15
C CYS A 589 -22.19 0.40 16.19
N GLY A 590 -23.36 1.03 16.30
CA GLY A 590 -23.80 2.14 15.48
C GLY A 590 -23.81 1.79 13.98
N LEU A 591 -23.12 2.60 13.18
CA LEU A 591 -22.91 2.35 11.74
C LEU A 591 -21.73 1.41 11.45
N GLY A 592 -21.13 0.82 12.48
CA GLY A 592 -20.05 -0.16 12.38
C GLY A 592 -18.68 0.44 12.11
N SER A 593 -18.43 1.71 12.45
CA SER A 593 -17.14 2.40 12.24
C SER A 593 -15.94 1.59 12.74
N GLU A 594 -16.02 1.06 13.96
CA GLU A 594 -15.01 0.22 14.60
C GLU A 594 -14.85 -1.08 13.82
N LEU A 595 -15.96 -1.76 13.51
CA LEU A 595 -15.93 -3.03 12.76
C LEU A 595 -15.22 -2.84 11.41
N LYS A 596 -15.56 -1.78 10.69
CA LYS A 596 -14.95 -1.41 9.40
C LYS A 596 -13.45 -1.14 9.52
N ALA A 597 -13.04 -0.39 10.55
CA ALA A 597 -11.63 -0.12 10.81
C ALA A 597 -10.86 -1.39 11.23
N ILE A 598 -11.44 -2.22 12.10
CA ILE A 598 -10.82 -3.48 12.55
C ILE A 598 -10.65 -4.43 11.35
N ARG A 599 -11.66 -4.55 10.49
CA ARG A 599 -11.57 -5.38 9.26
C ARG A 599 -10.38 -5.01 8.40
N SER A 600 -10.13 -3.71 8.26
CA SER A 600 -9.05 -3.19 7.41
C SER A 600 -7.67 -3.36 8.03
N LEU A 601 -7.57 -3.27 9.36
CA LEU A 601 -6.31 -3.37 10.09
C LEU A 601 -5.96 -4.81 10.49
N PHE A 602 -6.97 -5.65 10.69
CA PHE A 602 -6.89 -7.04 11.14
C PHE A 602 -7.74 -7.94 10.21
N PRO A 603 -7.28 -8.21 8.97
CA PRO A 603 -8.08 -8.86 7.93
C PRO A 603 -8.51 -10.31 8.25
N TYR A 604 -7.91 -10.94 9.26
CA TYR A 604 -8.27 -12.30 9.71
C TYR A 604 -9.18 -12.32 10.94
N SER A 605 -9.72 -11.17 11.34
CA SER A 605 -10.67 -11.06 12.45
C SER A 605 -12.10 -11.46 12.03
N ASP A 606 -12.81 -12.09 12.95
CA ASP A 606 -14.21 -12.46 12.81
C ASP A 606 -15.08 -11.43 13.53
N LEU A 607 -15.77 -10.58 12.77
CA LEU A 607 -16.43 -9.38 13.29
C LEU A 607 -17.94 -9.53 13.40
N TYR A 608 -18.47 -9.19 14.57
CA TYR A 608 -19.90 -9.21 14.88
C TYR A 608 -20.29 -7.97 15.66
N GLY A 609 -21.53 -7.52 15.49
CA GLY A 609 -22.08 -6.42 16.26
C GLY A 609 -23.50 -6.69 16.78
N VAL A 610 -23.88 -5.93 17.80
CA VAL A 610 -25.27 -5.80 18.25
C VAL A 610 -25.64 -4.33 18.19
N GLU A 611 -26.75 -4.00 17.55
CA GLU A 611 -27.25 -2.63 17.43
C GLU A 611 -28.76 -2.61 17.67
N THR A 612 -29.18 -1.95 18.75
CA THR A 612 -30.58 -1.94 19.20
C THR A 612 -31.37 -0.77 18.62
N ASN A 613 -30.70 0.28 18.12
CA ASN A 613 -31.33 1.35 17.38
C ASN A 613 -31.71 0.84 15.98
N GLY A 614 -33.01 0.60 15.77
CA GLY A 614 -33.52 0.04 14.52
C GLY A 614 -33.10 0.80 13.25
N LYS A 615 -32.90 2.12 13.31
CA LYS A 615 -32.46 2.90 12.15
C LYS A 615 -31.00 2.62 11.79
N LEU A 616 -30.12 2.56 12.79
CA LEU A 616 -28.70 2.24 12.59
C LEU A 616 -28.55 0.78 12.17
N PHE A 617 -29.26 -0.12 12.85
CA PHE A 617 -29.31 -1.56 12.56
C PHE A 617 -29.68 -1.85 11.10
N ASP A 618 -30.75 -1.22 10.58
CA ASP A 618 -31.22 -1.42 9.21
C ASP A 618 -30.17 -1.07 8.15
N ILE A 619 -29.25 -0.15 8.47
CA ILE A 619 -28.14 0.26 7.62
C ILE A 619 -26.95 -0.69 7.80
N VAL A 620 -26.43 -0.82 9.02
CA VAL A 620 -25.17 -1.53 9.29
C VAL A 620 -25.26 -3.02 8.92
N ARG A 621 -26.41 -3.67 9.16
CA ARG A 621 -26.64 -5.09 8.84
C ARG A 621 -26.55 -5.43 7.35
N LYS A 622 -26.55 -4.41 6.48
CA LYS A 622 -26.40 -4.58 5.03
C LYS A 622 -24.95 -4.82 4.61
N THR A 623 -24.00 -4.36 5.43
CA THR A 623 -22.56 -4.45 5.15
C THR A 623 -21.81 -5.28 6.19
N GLU A 624 -22.37 -5.43 7.40
CA GLU A 624 -21.75 -6.10 8.54
C GLU A 624 -22.62 -7.23 9.09
N LYS A 625 -21.99 -8.17 9.82
CA LYS A 625 -22.71 -9.20 10.59
C LYS A 625 -23.21 -8.62 11.91
N VAL A 626 -24.35 -7.94 11.86
CA VAL A 626 -24.95 -7.26 13.03
C VAL A 626 -26.33 -7.83 13.33
N PHE A 627 -26.64 -7.95 14.61
CA PHE A 627 -27.92 -8.43 15.14
C PHE A 627 -28.67 -7.32 15.88
N ALA A 628 -30.00 -7.36 15.88
CA ALA A 628 -30.84 -6.33 16.50
C ALA A 628 -30.82 -6.40 18.04
N GLY A 629 -30.29 -7.48 18.61
CA GLY A 629 -30.21 -7.72 20.04
C GLY A 629 -29.50 -9.02 20.37
N ILE A 630 -29.30 -9.26 21.67
CA ILE A 630 -28.60 -10.45 22.19
C ILE A 630 -29.35 -11.74 21.83
N ASP A 631 -30.69 -11.73 21.86
CA ASP A 631 -31.48 -12.92 21.54
C ASP A 631 -31.24 -13.42 20.11
N GLU A 632 -31.20 -12.51 19.13
CA GLU A 632 -30.91 -12.85 17.73
C GLU A 632 -29.45 -13.30 17.56
N LEU A 633 -28.52 -12.70 18.30
CA LEU A 633 -27.13 -13.15 18.35
C LEU A 633 -27.03 -14.59 18.89
N LEU A 634 -27.79 -14.93 19.95
CA LEU A 634 -27.79 -16.27 20.54
C LEU A 634 -28.37 -17.34 19.61
N GLU A 635 -29.30 -16.99 18.74
CA GLU A 635 -29.79 -17.90 17.70
C GLU A 635 -28.67 -18.25 16.69
N PHE A 636 -27.67 -17.37 16.54
CA PHE A 636 -26.55 -17.55 15.62
C PHE A 636 -25.30 -18.14 16.31
N ILE A 637 -25.01 -17.72 17.54
CA ILE A 637 -23.84 -18.12 18.34
C ILE A 637 -24.32 -18.43 19.75
N ASP A 638 -24.40 -19.71 20.09
CA ASP A 638 -24.82 -20.22 21.40
C ASP A 638 -23.65 -20.83 22.21
N VAL A 639 -22.41 -20.59 21.76
CA VAL A 639 -21.18 -21.09 22.35
C VAL A 639 -20.21 -19.96 22.66
N GLN A 640 -19.22 -20.23 23.52
CA GLN A 640 -18.08 -19.34 23.72
C GLN A 640 -17.32 -19.16 22.39
N PHE A 641 -17.22 -17.92 21.93
CA PHE A 641 -16.69 -17.63 20.61
C PHE A 641 -15.83 -16.36 20.58
N PHE A 642 -16.19 -15.33 21.34
CA PHE A 642 -15.57 -14.02 21.22
C PHE A 642 -14.32 -13.86 22.09
N ASN A 643 -13.27 -13.30 21.49
CA ASN A 643 -12.03 -12.96 22.16
C ASN A 643 -12.03 -11.53 22.71
N VAL A 644 -12.73 -10.63 22.00
CA VAL A 644 -12.78 -9.20 22.31
C VAL A 644 -14.24 -8.76 22.39
N LEU A 645 -14.59 -8.08 23.48
CA LEU A 645 -15.84 -7.35 23.63
C LEU A 645 -15.54 -5.85 23.59
N ILE A 646 -16.14 -5.13 22.64
CA ILE A 646 -16.15 -3.67 22.59
C ILE A 646 -17.54 -3.22 23.04
N VAL A 647 -17.60 -2.30 24.00
CA VAL A 647 -18.86 -1.76 24.53
C VAL A 647 -18.64 -0.33 25.00
N GLU A 648 -19.56 0.58 24.69
CA GLU A 648 -19.50 1.94 25.21
C GLU A 648 -19.80 2.00 26.71
N ASN A 649 -19.14 2.92 27.43
CA ASN A 649 -19.27 3.02 28.89
C ASN A 649 -20.73 3.24 29.34
N ASP A 650 -21.46 4.12 28.66
CA ASP A 650 -22.86 4.40 28.96
C ASP A 650 -23.75 3.17 28.69
N THR A 651 -23.48 2.46 27.60
CA THR A 651 -24.20 1.24 27.25
C THR A 651 -23.96 0.14 28.29
N LEU A 652 -22.71 -0.03 28.73
CA LEU A 652 -22.35 -0.98 29.78
C LEU A 652 -23.02 -0.63 31.12
N ALA A 653 -23.15 0.66 31.43
CA ALA A 653 -23.82 1.14 32.64
C ALA A 653 -25.33 0.86 32.63
N GLU A 654 -25.98 0.96 31.46
CA GLU A 654 -27.41 0.69 31.28
C GLU A 654 -27.76 -0.81 31.24
N MET A 655 -26.81 -1.66 30.82
CA MET A 655 -27.02 -3.12 30.75
C MET A 655 -27.43 -3.74 32.08
N ASP A 656 -28.44 -4.59 32.04
CA ASP A 656 -28.87 -5.34 33.22
C ASP A 656 -27.99 -6.56 33.52
N GLN A 657 -28.23 -7.18 34.68
CA GLN A 657 -27.42 -8.32 35.13
C GLN A 657 -27.61 -9.57 34.26
N GLU A 658 -28.78 -9.74 33.65
CA GLU A 658 -29.09 -10.88 32.77
C GLU A 658 -28.32 -10.75 31.46
N GLU A 659 -28.36 -9.57 30.83
CA GLU A 659 -27.58 -9.24 29.62
C GLU A 659 -26.08 -9.44 29.84
N ARG A 660 -25.55 -8.91 30.97
CA ARG A 660 -24.13 -9.09 31.34
C ARG A 660 -23.75 -10.56 31.50
N ASN A 661 -24.62 -11.36 32.10
CA ASN A 661 -24.37 -12.80 32.26
C ASN A 661 -24.37 -13.52 30.91
N ILE A 662 -25.27 -13.16 30.00
CA ILE A 662 -25.35 -13.75 28.66
C ILE A 662 -24.10 -13.38 27.84
N LEU A 663 -23.72 -12.10 27.80
CA LEU A 663 -22.51 -11.65 27.12
C LEU A 663 -21.27 -12.36 27.68
N GLY A 664 -21.17 -12.48 29.01
CA GLY A 664 -20.09 -13.22 29.66
C GLY A 664 -20.03 -14.70 29.25
N ALA A 665 -21.18 -15.34 28.97
CA ALA A 665 -21.24 -16.72 28.52
C ALA A 665 -20.79 -16.91 27.05
N LEU A 666 -20.83 -15.86 26.24
CA LEU A 666 -20.37 -15.86 24.83
C LEU A 666 -18.87 -15.58 24.70
N MET A 667 -18.24 -15.07 25.76
CA MET A 667 -16.81 -14.76 25.77
C MET A 667 -15.94 -16.01 25.99
N MET A 668 -14.82 -16.07 25.28
CA MET A 668 -13.75 -17.03 25.53
C MET A 668 -13.11 -16.81 26.91
N PRO A 669 -12.41 -17.80 27.50
CA PRO A 669 -11.67 -17.61 28.73
C PRO A 669 -10.65 -16.46 28.61
N ASN A 670 -10.65 -15.55 29.58
CA ASN A 670 -9.84 -14.31 29.59
C ASN A 670 -10.11 -13.40 28.38
N PRO A 671 -11.35 -12.92 28.20
CA PRO A 671 -11.66 -12.01 27.10
C PRO A 671 -11.01 -10.64 27.34
N VAL A 672 -10.73 -9.95 26.24
CA VAL A 672 -10.37 -8.54 26.27
C VAL A 672 -11.66 -7.74 26.25
N VAL A 673 -11.90 -6.94 27.28
CA VAL A 673 -13.05 -6.02 27.32
C VAL A 673 -12.51 -4.61 27.11
N ILE A 674 -12.91 -3.99 26.01
CA ILE A 674 -12.55 -2.64 25.63
C ILE A 674 -13.78 -1.77 25.85
N VAL A 675 -13.67 -0.83 26.80
CA VAL A 675 -14.75 0.11 27.10
C VAL A 675 -14.45 1.44 26.41
N GLY A 676 -15.29 1.82 25.45
CA GLY A 676 -15.22 3.12 24.78
C GLY A 676 -15.61 4.25 25.74
N ASN A 677 -14.95 5.40 25.64
CA ASN A 677 -15.21 6.56 26.50
C ASN A 677 -15.07 7.88 25.72
N ASP A 678 -16.17 8.35 25.15
CA ASP A 678 -16.27 9.60 24.38
C ASP A 678 -15.71 10.84 25.11
N ARG A 679 -15.84 10.89 26.44
CA ARG A 679 -15.27 11.98 27.26
C ARG A 679 -13.75 12.01 27.13
N LEU A 680 -13.13 10.84 27.10
CA LEU A 680 -11.69 10.72 26.96
C LEU A 680 -11.27 10.92 25.50
N GLU A 681 -12.07 10.52 24.52
CA GLU A 681 -11.75 10.82 23.12
C GLU A 681 -11.65 12.31 22.81
N ASN A 682 -12.52 13.10 23.43
CA ASN A 682 -12.54 14.56 23.30
C ASN A 682 -11.73 15.28 24.39
N PHE A 683 -10.85 14.57 25.09
CA PHE A 683 -10.05 15.15 26.16
C PHE A 683 -8.96 16.08 25.56
N PRO A 684 -8.70 17.24 26.17
CA PRO A 684 -7.74 18.24 25.64
C PRO A 684 -6.28 17.84 25.93
N TYR A 685 -5.83 16.72 25.37
CA TYR A 685 -4.51 16.13 25.62
C TYR A 685 -3.35 17.08 25.30
N GLU A 686 -3.50 17.92 24.25
CA GLU A 686 -2.51 18.89 23.82
C GLU A 686 -2.26 20.02 24.82
N LYS A 687 -3.16 20.24 25.79
CA LYS A 687 -2.99 21.23 26.85
C LYS A 687 -2.16 20.73 28.02
N ILE A 688 -1.96 19.42 28.14
CA ILE A 688 -1.28 18.82 29.28
C ILE A 688 0.20 19.20 29.25
N LYS A 689 0.68 19.84 30.31
CA LYS A 689 2.11 20.13 30.54
C LYS A 689 2.68 19.38 31.75
N LEU A 690 1.82 19.01 32.69
CA LEU A 690 2.16 18.25 33.89
C LEU A 690 1.11 17.16 34.12
N ILE A 691 1.57 15.92 34.33
CA ILE A 691 0.74 14.82 34.82
C ILE A 691 1.10 14.53 36.28
N ILE A 692 0.12 14.56 37.16
CA ILE A 692 0.25 14.21 38.57
C ILE A 692 -0.37 12.85 38.78
N TRP A 693 0.46 11.90 39.20
CA TRP A 693 0.09 10.50 39.35
C TRP A 693 -0.23 10.21 40.81
N GLY A 694 -1.48 9.87 41.08
CA GLY A 694 -1.83 9.01 42.21
C GLY A 694 -1.13 7.66 42.05
N MET A 695 -0.67 7.08 43.14
CA MET A 695 0.15 5.86 43.06
C MET A 695 -0.67 4.59 43.22
N ASP A 696 -1.28 4.40 44.39
CA ASP A 696 -2.02 3.18 44.74
C ASP A 696 -3.22 2.96 43.82
N ASN A 697 -3.34 1.73 43.30
CA ASN A 697 -4.31 1.30 42.28
C ASN A 697 -4.40 2.18 41.02
N THR A 698 -3.44 3.09 40.81
CA THR A 698 -3.46 4.09 39.75
C THR A 698 -2.22 3.94 38.86
N PHE A 699 -1.06 4.38 39.34
CA PHE A 699 0.21 4.23 38.62
C PHE A 699 0.77 2.82 38.75
N TRP A 700 0.55 2.16 39.90
CA TRP A 700 0.82 0.74 40.10
C TRP A 700 -0.41 -0.01 40.58
N GLN A 701 -0.39 -1.32 40.43
CA GLN A 701 -1.45 -2.21 40.93
C GLN A 701 -1.19 -2.55 42.39
N GLY A 702 -2.22 -2.39 43.23
CA GLY A 702 -2.17 -2.65 44.66
C GLY A 702 -2.12 -1.39 45.51
N VAL A 703 -2.34 -1.57 46.82
CA VAL A 703 -2.20 -0.54 47.86
C VAL A 703 -0.98 -0.89 48.68
N ARG A 704 0.02 -0.01 48.72
CA ARG A 704 1.31 -0.33 49.35
C ARG A 704 1.20 -0.64 50.84
N ASN A 705 0.30 0.04 51.55
CA ASN A 705 0.02 -0.23 52.96
C ASN A 705 -0.64 -1.60 53.21
N GLU A 706 -1.12 -2.28 52.16
CA GLU A 706 -1.81 -3.57 52.23
C GLU A 706 -0.99 -4.74 51.64
N GLY A 707 0.13 -4.47 50.94
CA GLY A 707 0.97 -5.52 50.35
C GLY A 707 2.01 -5.02 49.34
N GLU A 708 2.62 -5.96 48.61
CA GLU A 708 3.49 -5.65 47.47
C GLU A 708 2.68 -4.99 46.34
N VAL A 709 3.29 -4.00 45.68
CA VAL A 709 2.70 -3.31 44.53
C VAL A 709 3.42 -3.73 43.25
N ILE A 710 2.72 -3.65 42.11
CA ILE A 710 3.27 -4.02 40.80
C ILE A 710 3.18 -2.82 39.89
N LEU A 711 4.31 -2.23 39.52
CA LEU A 711 4.41 -1.14 38.55
C LEU A 711 4.47 -1.71 37.12
N PRO A 712 3.44 -1.49 36.28
CA PRO A 712 3.44 -1.97 34.90
C PRO A 712 4.48 -1.23 34.06
N MET A 713 5.34 -1.95 33.33
CA MET A 713 6.34 -1.32 32.44
C MET A 713 5.71 -0.37 31.41
N SER A 714 4.47 -0.62 30.99
CA SER A 714 3.72 0.28 30.12
C SER A 714 3.51 1.68 30.72
N ASN A 715 3.34 1.79 32.03
CA ASN A 715 3.19 3.08 32.72
C ASN A 715 4.55 3.80 32.82
N ALA A 716 5.64 3.04 33.02
CA ALA A 716 7.00 3.60 32.96
C ALA A 716 7.33 4.13 31.56
N ASP A 717 6.97 3.39 30.51
CA ASP A 717 7.18 3.82 29.13
C ASP A 717 6.27 5.01 28.75
N LEU A 718 5.06 5.08 29.31
CA LEU A 718 4.20 6.26 29.19
C LEU A 718 4.85 7.52 29.76
N VAL A 719 5.46 7.45 30.94
CA VAL A 719 6.16 8.60 31.55
C VAL A 719 7.32 9.07 30.66
N LYS A 720 8.10 8.13 30.10
CA LYS A 720 9.19 8.47 29.17
C LYS A 720 8.67 9.15 27.90
N ASN A 721 7.62 8.59 27.30
CA ASN A 721 7.04 9.13 26.09
C ASN A 721 6.40 10.50 26.34
N ALA A 722 5.74 10.70 27.48
CA ALA A 722 5.24 12.01 27.89
C ALA A 722 6.39 13.04 28.01
N ALA A 723 7.54 12.65 28.58
CA ALA A 723 8.72 13.50 28.66
C ALA A 723 9.33 13.84 27.29
N ASP A 724 9.34 12.90 26.33
CA ASP A 724 9.74 13.16 24.93
C ASP A 724 8.83 14.20 24.24
N HIS A 725 7.62 14.39 24.76
CA HIS A 725 6.66 15.42 24.32
C HIS A 725 6.73 16.71 25.17
N GLY A 726 7.64 16.77 26.12
CA GLY A 726 7.81 17.91 27.01
C GLY A 726 6.66 18.04 28.03
N VAL A 727 6.04 16.92 28.39
CA VAL A 727 5.09 16.81 29.50
C VAL A 727 5.83 16.21 30.69
N VAL A 728 5.89 16.95 31.80
CA VAL A 728 6.59 16.49 33.01
C VAL A 728 5.67 15.68 33.92
N SER A 729 6.23 14.82 34.76
CA SER A 729 5.46 14.02 35.71
C SER A 729 5.77 14.40 37.16
N SER A 730 4.77 14.27 38.03
CA SER A 730 4.89 14.43 39.48
C SER A 730 4.12 13.34 40.22
N VAL A 731 4.53 13.01 41.43
CA VAL A 731 3.87 12.03 42.29
C VAL A 731 2.97 12.69 43.32
N PHE A 732 1.79 12.12 43.55
CA PHE A 732 0.97 12.36 44.73
C PHE A 732 0.76 11.04 45.49
N ALA A 733 1.28 10.95 46.71
CA ALA A 733 1.13 9.75 47.54
C ALA A 733 1.07 10.09 49.04
N ARG A 734 0.14 9.42 49.75
CA ARG A 734 0.05 9.50 51.22
C ARG A 734 0.92 8.41 51.87
N ASP A 735 2.23 8.48 51.63
CA ASP A 735 3.17 7.39 51.92
C ASP A 735 4.56 7.91 52.32
N ASP A 736 5.48 6.99 52.64
CA ASP A 736 6.91 7.22 52.82
C ASP A 736 7.63 7.43 51.49
N GLU A 737 8.39 8.53 51.39
CA GLU A 737 9.05 8.95 50.15
C GLU A 737 10.11 7.96 49.68
N ALA A 738 10.96 7.47 50.59
CA ALA A 738 12.03 6.54 50.23
C ALA A 738 11.45 5.25 49.66
N ALA A 739 10.35 4.80 50.26
CA ALA A 739 9.61 3.65 49.81
C ALA A 739 9.07 3.89 48.38
N VAL A 740 8.40 5.02 48.10
CA VAL A 740 7.81 5.28 46.76
C VAL A 740 8.90 5.32 45.68
N PHE A 741 10.04 5.91 45.99
CA PHE A 741 11.16 6.00 45.07
C PHE A 741 11.86 4.66 44.81
N GLU A 742 11.88 3.73 45.78
CA GLU A 742 12.42 2.38 45.56
C GLU A 742 11.71 1.66 44.39
N GLU A 743 10.38 1.77 44.31
CA GLU A 743 9.59 1.18 43.22
C GLU A 743 9.85 1.89 41.87
N LEU A 744 9.92 3.22 41.88
CA LEU A 744 10.19 4.02 40.68
C LEU A 744 11.61 3.80 40.14
N GLU A 745 12.59 3.60 41.02
CA GLU A 745 13.97 3.25 40.67
C GLU A 745 14.03 1.86 40.03
N GLY A 746 13.26 0.90 40.57
CA GLY A 746 13.09 -0.44 39.99
C GLY A 746 12.62 -0.41 38.53
N ALA A 747 11.74 0.56 38.20
CA ALA A 747 11.23 0.79 36.84
C ALA A 747 12.07 1.76 35.99
N ARG A 748 13.16 2.33 36.55
CA ARG A 748 14.07 3.28 35.90
C ARG A 748 13.37 4.55 35.38
N VAL A 749 12.48 5.11 36.18
CA VAL A 749 11.77 6.36 35.85
C VAL A 749 11.80 7.38 37.00
N ALA A 750 12.45 7.06 38.12
CA ALA A 750 12.51 7.92 39.31
C ALA A 750 13.01 9.35 39.03
N ASP A 751 13.99 9.51 38.14
CA ASP A 751 14.58 10.79 37.74
C ASP A 751 13.69 11.63 36.80
N MET A 752 12.56 11.07 36.36
CA MET A 752 11.59 11.74 35.49
C MET A 752 10.47 12.43 36.27
N PHE A 753 10.47 12.31 37.60
CA PHE A 753 9.45 12.88 38.48
C PHE A 753 9.97 14.10 39.25
N VAL A 754 9.28 15.23 39.09
CA VAL A 754 9.62 16.52 39.72
C VAL A 754 8.48 17.03 40.60
N PHE A 755 8.80 17.87 41.57
CA PHE A 755 7.86 18.51 42.50
C PHE A 755 6.93 17.53 43.23
N ASN A 756 7.43 16.35 43.59
CA ASN A 756 6.65 15.24 44.16
C ASN A 756 6.06 15.58 45.52
N THR A 757 4.78 15.26 45.74
CA THR A 757 4.05 15.40 47.01
C THR A 757 3.85 14.05 47.65
N ILE A 758 4.87 13.61 48.39
CA ILE A 758 4.88 12.33 49.09
C ILE A 758 5.09 12.58 50.58
N SER A 759 4.06 12.31 51.37
CA SER A 759 4.15 12.27 52.84
C SER A 759 2.90 11.63 53.42
N PRO A 760 2.94 11.09 54.65
CA PRO A 760 1.73 10.55 55.31
C PRO A 760 0.58 11.57 55.44
N ASP A 761 0.91 12.87 55.48
CA ASP A 761 -0.03 13.99 55.58
C ASP A 761 -0.24 14.71 54.22
N ALA A 762 0.12 14.08 53.09
CA ALA A 762 0.02 14.68 51.77
C ALA A 762 -1.42 15.11 51.46
N SER A 763 -1.55 16.34 50.96
CA SER A 763 -2.86 16.95 50.65
C SER A 763 -2.83 17.66 49.30
N VAL A 764 -4.01 17.77 48.69
CA VAL A 764 -4.22 18.48 47.41
C VAL A 764 -3.79 19.96 47.52
N ALA A 765 -3.86 20.57 48.70
CA ALA A 765 -3.37 21.92 48.94
C ALA A 765 -1.85 22.06 48.70
N MET A 766 -1.07 21.05 49.10
CA MET A 766 0.37 21.03 48.86
C MET A 766 0.68 20.88 47.37
N VAL A 767 -0.14 20.14 46.63
CA VAL A 767 -0.02 20.02 45.18
C VAL A 767 -0.26 21.37 44.50
N ALA A 768 -1.33 22.09 44.88
CA ALA A 768 -1.64 23.40 44.35
C ALA A 768 -0.49 24.41 44.53
N ASP A 769 0.17 24.38 45.70
CA ASP A 769 1.34 25.25 45.95
C ASP A 769 2.53 24.91 45.04
N LYS A 770 2.76 23.63 44.73
CA LYS A 770 3.83 23.22 43.82
C LYS A 770 3.55 23.56 42.36
N ILE A 771 2.31 23.41 41.90
CA ILE A 771 1.89 23.86 40.57
C ILE A 771 2.19 25.36 40.40
N ARG A 772 1.91 26.18 41.43
CA ARG A 772 2.26 27.61 41.44
C ARG A 772 3.78 27.84 41.40
N MET A 773 4.57 27.06 42.13
CA MET A 773 6.05 27.14 42.08
C MET A 773 6.59 26.83 40.69
N MET A 774 5.97 25.88 39.98
CA MET A 774 6.30 25.53 38.61
C MET A 774 5.87 26.59 37.58
N GLY A 775 5.11 27.61 37.99
CA GLY A 775 4.58 28.63 37.09
C GLY A 775 3.57 28.06 36.07
N LEU A 776 2.90 26.96 36.41
CA LEU A 776 1.87 26.34 35.59
C LEU A 776 0.49 26.83 36.04
N GLU A 777 -0.43 26.93 35.08
CA GLU A 777 -1.85 27.17 35.37
C GLU A 777 -2.55 25.83 35.65
N PRO A 778 -3.58 25.78 36.51
CA PRO A 778 -4.31 24.55 36.76
C PRO A 778 -4.82 23.86 35.49
N SER A 779 -5.25 24.64 34.49
CA SER A 779 -5.72 24.15 33.19
C SER A 779 -4.66 23.45 32.32
N ASP A 780 -3.37 23.51 32.71
CA ASP A 780 -2.27 22.77 32.08
C ASP A 780 -1.96 21.44 32.79
N VAL A 781 -2.66 21.13 33.90
CA VAL A 781 -2.33 20.02 34.80
C VAL A 781 -3.40 18.93 34.72
N LEU A 782 -2.96 17.70 34.46
CA LEU A 782 -3.78 16.50 34.58
C LEU A 782 -3.48 15.78 35.89
N PHE A 783 -4.50 15.56 36.71
CA PHE A 783 -4.43 14.73 37.91
C PHE A 783 -5.12 13.39 37.65
N VAL A 784 -4.37 12.30 37.78
CA VAL A 784 -4.86 10.93 37.56
C VAL A 784 -4.84 10.19 38.89
N ASP A 785 -5.99 9.70 39.36
CA ASP A 785 -6.12 8.99 40.63
C ASP A 785 -7.34 8.06 40.61
N ALA A 786 -7.20 6.85 41.15
CA ALA A 786 -8.30 5.89 41.33
C ALA A 786 -9.21 6.24 42.51
N ASP A 787 -8.81 7.17 43.40
CA ASP A 787 -9.62 7.67 44.51
C ASP A 787 -10.51 8.85 44.09
N PRO A 788 -11.85 8.66 43.96
CA PRO A 788 -12.74 9.72 43.53
C PRO A 788 -12.80 10.90 44.51
N GLU A 789 -12.59 10.66 45.82
CA GLU A 789 -12.60 11.73 46.81
C GLU A 789 -11.41 12.69 46.60
N THR A 790 -10.25 12.15 46.23
CA THR A 790 -9.07 12.96 45.89
C THR A 790 -9.32 13.77 44.60
N LEU A 791 -9.91 13.18 43.56
CA LEU A 791 -10.25 13.92 42.33
C LEU A 791 -11.28 15.03 42.56
N ILE A 792 -12.28 14.79 43.41
CA ILE A 792 -13.25 15.83 43.81
C ILE A 792 -12.54 16.97 44.55
N ALA A 793 -11.66 16.65 45.50
CA ALA A 793 -10.91 17.67 46.24
C ALA A 793 -9.98 18.51 45.32
N VAL A 794 -9.39 17.89 44.29
CA VAL A 794 -8.64 18.60 43.24
C VAL A 794 -9.54 19.61 42.53
N LYS A 795 -10.74 19.19 42.10
CA LYS A 795 -11.70 20.09 41.43
C LYS A 795 -12.23 21.20 42.32
N GLU A 796 -12.42 20.95 43.62
CA GLU A 796 -12.88 21.98 44.56
C GLU A 796 -11.82 23.06 44.81
N LEU A 797 -10.53 22.68 44.84
CA LEU A 797 -9.43 23.62 45.10
C LEU A 797 -8.88 24.27 43.81
N MET A 798 -8.93 23.54 42.70
CA MET A 798 -8.38 23.90 41.40
C MET A 798 -9.42 23.57 40.33
N GLU A 799 -10.45 24.42 40.21
CA GLU A 799 -11.63 24.21 39.35
C GLU A 799 -11.26 23.83 37.89
N ASP A 800 -10.24 24.52 37.35
CA ASP A 800 -9.78 24.35 35.97
C ASP A 800 -8.82 23.16 35.77
N ALA A 801 -8.36 22.49 36.83
CA ALA A 801 -7.46 21.35 36.70
C ALA A 801 -8.14 20.18 36.00
N MET A 802 -7.45 19.52 35.07
CA MET A 802 -7.97 18.31 34.43
C MET A 802 -7.89 17.15 35.42
N THR A 803 -8.96 16.36 35.54
CA THR A 803 -9.01 15.19 36.43
C THR A 803 -9.54 13.98 35.68
N ALA A 804 -8.94 12.81 35.92
CA ALA A 804 -9.37 11.55 35.33
C ALA A 804 -9.05 10.35 36.23
N ASP A 805 -9.82 9.28 36.06
CA ASP A 805 -9.52 7.97 36.66
C ASP A 805 -8.47 7.25 35.78
N THR A 806 -8.10 6.05 36.17
CA THR A 806 -7.20 5.12 35.49
C THR A 806 -7.61 4.78 34.05
N ASP A 807 -8.87 5.00 33.68
CA ASP A 807 -9.39 4.79 32.32
C ASP A 807 -8.73 5.70 31.27
N ILE A 808 -8.09 6.81 31.68
CA ILE A 808 -7.36 7.71 30.78
C ILE A 808 -5.99 7.19 30.34
N ILE A 809 -5.39 6.24 31.07
CA ILE A 809 -4.01 5.80 30.85
C ILE A 809 -3.80 5.23 29.43
N PRO A 810 -4.67 4.34 28.90
CA PRO A 810 -4.56 3.87 27.52
C PRO A 810 -4.68 5.00 26.48
N TYR A 811 -5.48 6.02 26.77
CA TYR A 811 -5.67 7.16 25.87
C TYR A 811 -4.44 8.07 25.84
N LEU A 812 -3.80 8.32 26.99
CA LEU A 812 -2.53 9.04 27.06
C LEU A 812 -1.44 8.31 26.28
N ALA A 813 -1.31 6.99 26.47
CA ALA A 813 -0.36 6.18 25.73
C ALA A 813 -0.58 6.26 24.21
N ASN A 814 -1.83 6.15 23.78
CA ASN A 814 -2.20 6.27 22.37
C ASN A 814 -1.93 7.67 21.81
N PHE A 815 -2.24 8.73 22.58
CA PHE A 815 -1.99 10.11 22.20
C PHE A 815 -0.50 10.36 21.97
N PHE A 816 0.36 10.02 22.94
CA PHE A 816 1.80 10.21 22.81
C PHE A 816 2.44 9.30 21.75
N ALA A 817 1.88 8.10 21.51
CA ALA A 817 2.37 7.24 20.44
C ALA A 817 2.06 7.77 19.03
N LYS A 818 0.96 8.55 18.87
CA LYS A 818 0.51 9.08 17.56
C LYS A 818 0.96 10.50 17.29
N THR A 819 1.40 11.23 18.31
CA THR A 819 1.90 12.59 18.18
C THR A 819 3.42 12.62 18.03
N LYS A 820 3.93 13.69 17.44
CA LYS A 820 5.36 13.84 17.21
C LYS A 820 6.04 14.32 18.48
N ALA A 821 7.03 13.58 18.96
CA ALA A 821 7.90 14.01 20.06
C ALA A 821 8.59 15.34 19.72
N THR A 822 8.46 16.32 20.61
CA THR A 822 8.99 17.69 20.43
C THR A 822 10.16 18.02 21.35
N ASP A 823 10.41 17.24 22.40
CA ASP A 823 11.39 17.50 23.45
C ASP A 823 12.18 16.23 23.82
N ILE A 824 12.77 15.56 22.81
CA ILE A 824 13.52 14.29 22.97
C ILE A 824 14.74 14.46 23.90
N GLU A 825 15.31 15.67 23.99
CA GLU A 825 16.43 15.99 24.89
C GLU A 825 15.96 16.33 26.32
N HIS A 826 14.66 16.20 26.61
CA HIS A 826 14.02 16.43 27.90
C HIS A 826 14.34 17.81 28.52
N SER A 827 14.39 18.85 27.67
CA SER A 827 14.79 20.20 28.08
C SER A 827 13.85 20.81 29.12
N LYS A 828 12.54 20.52 29.04
CA LYS A 828 11.58 20.97 30.07
C LYS A 828 11.76 20.23 31.40
N LEU A 829 12.00 18.92 31.36
CA LEU A 829 12.28 18.14 32.56
C LEU A 829 13.55 18.65 33.26
N ALA A 830 14.61 18.93 32.49
CA ALA A 830 15.84 19.53 33.00
C ALA A 830 15.59 20.90 33.65
N TYR A 831 14.79 21.76 33.00
CA TYR A 831 14.39 23.06 33.55
C TYR A 831 13.68 22.93 34.91
N TYR A 832 12.72 22.02 35.03
CA TYR A 832 11.97 21.83 36.28
C TYR A 832 12.82 21.19 37.38
N ASN A 833 13.75 20.30 37.05
CA ASN A 833 14.74 19.80 38.01
C ASN A 833 15.59 20.93 38.59
N GLU A 834 16.13 21.82 37.75
CA GLU A 834 16.87 22.99 38.23
C GLU A 834 16.00 23.97 39.04
N LEU A 835 14.70 24.06 38.72
CA LEU A 835 13.78 24.93 39.43
C LEU A 835 13.43 24.37 40.81
N GLN A 836 13.30 23.05 40.96
CA GLN A 836 13.02 22.39 42.23
C GLN A 836 14.20 22.50 43.21
N GLU A 837 15.43 22.54 42.71
CA GLU A 837 16.64 22.70 43.53
C GLU A 837 16.85 24.13 44.08
N LYS A 838 16.16 25.12 43.49
CA LYS A 838 16.24 26.55 43.87
C LYS A 838 15.17 26.91 44.89
#